data_AF-A0A952TP20-F1
#
_entry.id   AF-A0A952TP20-F1
#
_cell.length_a   1.000
_cell.length_b   1.000
_cell.length_c   1.000
_cell.angle_alpha   90.00
_cell.angle_beta   90.00
_cell.angle_gamma   90.00
#
_symmetry.space_group_name_H-M   'P 1'
#
loop_
_entity.id
_entity.type
_entity.pdbx_description
1 polymer ?
#
loop_
_entity_poly.entity_id
_entity_poly.type
_entity_poly.pdbx_seq_one_letter_code
_entity_poly.pdbx_strand_id
1 'polypeptide(L)'
;MRPLITFLLLLFVLPAHALELTYNGRLLETDGDPATNVNIFVRFDIKTAVNVGPAACYLYQYRQGSMGSETHINNTQTDADGVFSVVLDDAQPRFNQPGGLERVFDGSQPRTCFDESGVATGQTIAAGSYPVIQILVYFKMDNADGWDEIDAQTMRPTVEAVNAQKLAGKPITNFIQVDGAANQTNFANFFQGTNFGKLSNYASGGALDLGGGGLTNVANPIAGTDAVNRNYADSLIATALLRSGGTMSGAIEMGAQRIVNLGAPAATGDAATKLYVDTRIGSTLPLTGGTISGALNMGGQQITNLGEPGATGAAATKNYVDTEATKKLSLTGGTMSGAIDMADFSLANSGHIVMANDKFISVGRSAGNPSTLTNAYVGALWFDNTNDILKYQAGTGVIRPVSSLVAVTGVFPVSVNTASHEVGISIANATSSSVGVVQLAANNESNGARALASNDARLTNSRAPTGTATGDLAGDYPAPTVTKIRGYSFNAGAPSTGMVPKFNLTEWVPSYFDYTQIRNSASGVQQIPTGGCSASQVLTWDAGSGAFVCSNISILLAQILDRGTAAGKNFGVAAGNLVELNGAARIDSGLLEQAVVRATGNSTGSSMTIGSNDAQDVSLVTSGHARISVLSTGFVGINKAAPSERLEVDGNILASGSVRGQTLVTTSDGRLKKNVRGVEGLALILKLQGHRFTWKTDGREDIGFIAQEVEAVDPDLVVTSEDGTKGVKYANVVAPLVESTKELYGLCQMAKSQTERLQREWAEKFSRLEGERRADRAQLDAMTDKVRRLEDDNQQLRRDVDELKETLKRLAR
;
A
#
# COMPACT_ATOMS: atom_id res chain seq x y z
N MET A 1 47.50 59.40 80.64
CA MET A 1 46.38 58.83 79.86
C MET A 1 46.94 58.57 78.46
N ARG A 2 46.80 57.37 77.89
CA ARG A 2 47.18 57.08 76.50
C ARG A 2 45.96 56.47 75.81
N PRO A 3 45.24 57.20 74.96
CA PRO A 3 44.08 56.66 74.25
C PRO A 3 44.54 55.70 73.14
N LEU A 4 43.84 54.58 73.00
CA LEU A 4 44.04 53.61 71.93
C LEU A 4 43.16 54.04 70.74
N ILE A 5 43.76 54.69 69.74
CA ILE A 5 43.04 55.30 68.60
C ILE A 5 43.24 54.42 67.36
N THR A 6 42.14 53.92 66.80
CA THR A 6 42.13 53.13 65.55
C THR A 6 41.70 54.04 64.39
N PHE A 7 42.41 53.99 63.27
CA PHE A 7 42.35 55.02 62.22
C PHE A 7 41.84 54.51 60.87
N LEU A 8 41.09 55.35 60.16
CA LEU A 8 40.58 55.13 58.81
C LEU A 8 40.76 56.42 57.99
N LEU A 9 41.63 56.40 56.97
CA LEU A 9 41.79 57.51 56.02
C LEU A 9 41.09 57.13 54.70
N LEU A 10 40.06 57.88 54.30
CA LEU A 10 39.32 57.68 53.05
C LEU A 10 39.75 58.75 52.03
N LEU A 11 40.29 58.31 50.89
CA LEU A 11 40.59 59.16 49.72
C LEU A 11 39.50 58.93 48.67
N PHE A 12 38.70 59.96 48.39
CA PHE A 12 37.80 59.99 47.23
C PHE A 12 38.44 60.84 46.13
N VAL A 13 38.51 60.30 44.91
CA VAL A 13 38.86 61.05 43.70
C VAL A 13 37.65 60.96 42.76
N LEU A 14 36.93 62.07 42.60
CA LEU A 14 35.96 62.28 41.52
C LEU A 14 36.56 63.28 40.53
N PRO A 15 36.25 63.21 39.23
CA PRO A 15 36.83 64.12 38.26
C PRO A 15 36.13 65.48 38.36
N ALA A 16 36.95 66.52 38.51
CA ALA A 16 36.62 67.94 38.49
C ALA A 16 35.90 68.51 39.74
N HIS A 17 36.64 69.40 40.40
CA HIS A 17 36.29 70.34 41.49
C HIS A 17 36.79 69.87 42.87
N ALA A 18 37.67 70.69 43.45
CA ALA A 18 38.37 70.65 44.75
C ALA A 18 38.21 69.38 45.63
N LEU A 19 39.32 68.68 45.86
CA LEU A 19 39.44 67.63 46.88
C LEU A 19 39.18 68.17 48.29
N GLU A 20 38.01 67.86 48.87
CA GLU A 20 37.80 67.94 50.32
C GLU A 20 38.39 66.70 51.00
N LEU A 21 39.59 66.83 51.59
CA LEU A 21 40.14 65.78 52.44
C LEU A 21 39.51 65.87 53.82
N THR A 22 38.71 64.87 54.21
CA THR A 22 38.06 64.83 55.53
C THR A 22 38.70 63.79 56.43
N TYR A 23 39.08 64.20 57.62
CA TYR A 23 39.60 63.37 58.69
C TYR A 23 38.49 62.96 59.64
N ASN A 24 38.27 61.66 59.82
CA ASN A 24 37.29 61.15 60.78
C ASN A 24 38.00 60.43 61.93
N GLY A 25 37.63 60.75 63.16
CA GLY A 25 38.17 60.12 64.37
C GLY A 25 37.07 59.80 65.37
N ARG A 26 37.38 58.97 66.36
CA ARG A 26 36.51 58.69 67.51
C ARG A 26 37.32 58.85 68.80
N LEU A 27 36.74 59.55 69.77
CA LEU A 27 37.30 59.71 71.10
C LEU A 27 36.69 58.67 72.02
N LEU A 28 37.55 57.95 72.74
CA LEU A 28 37.16 56.97 73.75
C LEU A 28 37.80 57.34 75.09
N GLU A 29 37.07 57.12 76.16
CA GLU A 29 37.58 57.18 77.53
C GLU A 29 38.44 55.93 77.83
N THR A 30 39.17 55.94 78.96
CA THR A 30 40.11 54.86 79.32
C THR A 30 39.46 53.50 79.57
N ASP A 31 38.16 53.46 79.76
CA ASP A 31 37.31 52.27 79.91
C ASP A 31 36.73 51.76 78.58
N GLY A 32 36.95 52.48 77.47
CA GLY A 32 36.53 52.08 76.13
C GLY A 32 35.16 52.62 75.69
N ASP A 33 34.49 53.38 76.56
CA ASP A 33 33.23 54.05 76.22
C ASP A 33 33.48 55.35 75.43
N PRO A 34 32.49 55.85 74.65
CA PRO A 34 32.68 57.03 73.82
C PRO A 34 32.74 58.30 74.66
N ALA A 35 33.76 59.13 74.44
CA ALA A 35 33.89 60.40 75.14
C ALA A 35 32.83 61.38 74.63
N THR A 36 32.04 61.95 75.54
CA THR A 36 31.00 62.96 75.23
C THR A 36 31.33 64.28 75.94
N ASN A 37 31.01 65.43 75.33
CA ASN A 37 31.28 66.78 75.86
C ASN A 37 32.77 67.17 76.05
N VAL A 38 33.68 66.77 75.16
CA VAL A 38 35.11 67.16 75.23
C VAL A 38 35.46 68.11 74.10
N ASN A 39 36.06 69.26 74.43
CA ASN A 39 36.66 70.16 73.44
C ASN A 39 38.09 69.71 73.13
N ILE A 40 38.38 69.49 71.85
CA ILE A 40 39.72 69.15 71.37
C ILE A 40 40.20 70.16 70.33
N PHE A 41 41.51 70.34 70.28
CA PHE A 41 42.22 71.01 69.22
C PHE A 41 42.95 69.97 68.38
N VAL A 42 42.92 70.13 67.06
CA VAL A 42 43.61 69.25 66.12
C VAL A 42 44.56 70.06 65.25
N ARG A 43 45.78 69.55 65.08
CA ARG A 43 46.79 70.07 64.16
C ARG A 43 47.22 68.96 63.22
N PHE A 44 47.26 69.26 61.92
CA PHE A 44 47.74 68.34 60.91
C PHE A 44 48.98 68.89 60.24
N ASP A 45 50.04 68.10 60.22
CA ASP A 45 51.28 68.44 59.54
C ASP A 45 51.58 67.39 58.47
N ILE A 46 51.89 67.84 57.27
CA ILE A 46 52.47 66.99 56.22
C ILE A 46 53.91 67.44 56.01
N LYS A 47 54.86 66.56 56.29
CA LYS A 47 56.29 66.83 56.12
C LYS A 47 56.99 65.71 55.37
N THR A 48 58.16 65.96 54.79
CA THR A 48 58.97 64.88 54.20
C THR A 48 59.66 64.04 55.29
N ALA A 49 59.78 62.72 55.05
CA ALA A 49 60.56 61.84 55.92
C ALA A 49 62.07 62.08 55.72
N VAL A 50 62.83 62.09 56.82
CA VAL A 50 64.21 62.61 56.92
C VAL A 50 65.21 61.85 56.04
N ASN A 51 65.88 62.54 55.09
CA ASN A 51 67.24 62.21 54.57
C ASN A 51 67.87 63.34 53.69
N VAL A 52 67.73 64.60 54.12
CA VAL A 52 68.61 65.74 53.78
C VAL A 52 68.41 66.78 54.88
N GLY A 53 69.44 67.22 55.61
CA GLY A 53 69.28 68.16 56.74
C GLY A 53 69.01 69.63 56.31
N PRO A 54 68.77 70.58 57.23
CA PRO A 54 68.26 70.43 58.59
C PRO A 54 66.71 70.27 58.59
N ALA A 55 66.21 69.50 59.56
CA ALA A 55 64.84 69.30 60.02
C ALA A 55 63.62 69.74 59.16
N ALA A 56 62.86 68.75 58.69
CA ALA A 56 61.44 68.80 58.33
C ALA A 56 61.01 69.86 57.30
N CYS A 57 61.05 69.51 56.00
CA CYS A 57 60.32 70.27 54.98
C CYS A 57 58.82 70.05 55.20
N TYR A 58 58.15 71.03 55.81
CA TYR A 58 56.69 71.06 55.93
C TYR A 58 56.10 71.51 54.59
N LEU A 59 55.18 70.71 54.09
CA LEU A 59 54.49 70.96 52.82
C LEU A 59 53.11 71.57 53.04
N TYR A 60 52.50 71.23 54.18
CA TYR A 60 51.17 71.70 54.55
C TYR A 60 51.01 71.62 56.08
N GLN A 61 50.33 72.63 56.63
CA GLN A 61 49.91 72.62 58.02
C GLN A 61 48.50 73.17 58.16
N TYR A 62 47.63 72.34 58.73
CA TYR A 62 46.32 72.73 59.22
C TYR A 62 46.39 73.02 60.71
N ARG A 63 45.83 74.16 61.10
CA ARG A 63 45.57 74.48 62.50
C ARG A 63 44.27 75.26 62.56
N GLN A 64 43.30 74.76 63.31
CA GLN A 64 42.06 75.50 63.50
C GLN A 64 42.30 76.66 64.50
N GLY A 65 42.29 77.91 64.01
CA GLY A 65 42.37 79.15 64.82
C GLY A 65 43.50 80.12 64.44
N SER A 66 43.19 81.42 64.39
CA SER A 66 44.16 82.53 64.24
C SER A 66 44.73 82.93 65.60
N MET A 67 45.97 83.44 65.64
CA MET A 67 46.63 83.89 66.88
C MET A 67 45.72 84.86 67.66
N GLY A 68 45.19 84.40 68.81
CA GLY A 68 44.39 85.22 69.74
C GLY A 68 42.91 84.84 69.90
N SER A 69 42.39 83.83 69.18
CA SER A 69 41.04 83.29 69.40
C SER A 69 41.01 81.81 69.03
N GLU A 70 41.11 80.93 70.02
CA GLU A 70 41.04 79.48 69.83
C GLU A 70 39.56 79.07 69.62
N THR A 71 39.19 78.72 68.38
CA THR A 71 37.85 78.16 68.07
C THR A 71 37.87 76.66 68.37
N HIS A 72 36.94 76.20 69.20
CA HIS A 72 36.84 74.81 69.66
C HIS A 72 36.08 73.96 68.62
N ILE A 73 36.33 72.65 68.56
CA ILE A 73 35.31 71.71 68.06
C ILE A 73 34.17 71.71 69.09
N ASN A 74 33.16 72.57 68.88
CA ASN A 74 32.03 72.68 69.78
C ASN A 74 31.19 71.40 69.79
N ASN A 75 30.68 71.06 70.98
CA ASN A 75 29.83 69.93 71.38
C ASN A 75 28.45 69.80 70.66
N THR A 76 28.34 70.24 69.42
CA THR A 76 27.15 70.06 68.57
C THR A 76 27.45 69.32 67.27
N GLN A 77 28.67 68.79 67.10
CA GLN A 77 29.09 68.04 65.90
C GLN A 77 29.79 66.71 66.20
N THR A 78 29.76 66.26 67.46
CA THR A 78 29.98 64.86 67.82
C THR A 78 28.62 64.21 68.04
N ASP A 79 28.23 63.26 67.19
CA ASP A 79 27.07 62.41 67.46
C ASP A 79 27.27 61.67 68.80
N ALA A 80 26.19 61.13 69.37
CA ALA A 80 26.13 60.51 70.71
C ALA A 80 27.14 59.36 70.98
N ASP A 81 27.97 59.02 69.97
CA ASP A 81 28.95 57.95 69.94
C ASP A 81 30.41 58.46 69.92
N GLY A 82 30.71 59.73 70.21
CA GLY A 82 32.08 60.24 70.36
C GLY A 82 32.89 60.37 69.06
N VAL A 83 32.22 60.44 67.91
CA VAL A 83 32.84 60.55 66.57
C VAL A 83 32.99 62.02 66.18
N PHE A 84 34.13 62.42 65.62
CA PHE A 84 34.39 63.77 65.09
C PHE A 84 34.91 63.73 63.66
N SER A 85 34.65 64.80 62.90
CA SER A 85 35.07 64.97 61.51
C SER A 85 35.73 66.34 61.30
N VAL A 86 36.88 66.40 60.64
CA VAL A 86 37.62 67.64 60.34
C VAL A 86 37.91 67.68 58.84
N VAL A 87 37.39 68.70 58.15
CA VAL A 87 37.68 68.91 56.72
C VAL A 87 38.95 69.75 56.59
N LEU A 88 39.99 69.19 55.97
CA LEU A 88 41.33 69.78 55.91
C LEU A 88 41.45 70.87 54.81
N ASP A 89 40.51 70.96 53.88
CA ASP A 89 40.50 72.04 52.86
C ASP A 89 39.47 73.14 53.17
N ASP A 90 39.03 73.24 54.44
CA ASP A 90 38.28 74.40 54.90
C ASP A 90 39.17 75.67 54.89
N ALA A 91 38.56 76.85 54.88
CA ALA A 91 39.20 78.11 54.47
C ALA A 91 40.32 78.66 55.37
N GLN A 92 40.98 77.88 56.25
CA GLN A 92 41.99 78.37 57.19
C GLN A 92 43.21 77.43 57.42
N PRO A 93 43.93 76.92 56.39
CA PRO A 93 45.25 76.33 56.59
C PRO A 93 46.24 77.40 57.05
N ARG A 94 47.16 77.06 57.97
CA ARG A 94 48.18 78.01 58.45
C ARG A 94 49.15 78.39 57.32
N PHE A 95 49.49 77.40 56.48
CA PHE A 95 50.17 77.59 55.21
C PHE A 95 49.89 76.39 54.30
N ASN A 96 49.90 76.63 52.99
CA ASN A 96 49.64 75.63 51.96
C ASN A 96 50.48 75.90 50.70
N GLN A 97 50.59 74.90 49.84
CA GLN A 97 51.14 75.05 48.50
C GLN A 97 50.20 75.90 47.62
N PRO A 98 50.73 76.75 46.71
CA PRO A 98 49.88 77.56 45.82
C PRO A 98 48.93 76.72 44.93
N GLY A 99 47.64 76.65 45.24
CA GLY A 99 46.67 75.78 44.54
C GLY A 99 46.03 74.71 45.41
N GLY A 100 46.20 74.77 46.74
CA GLY A 100 45.43 73.95 47.68
C GLY A 100 46.18 72.72 48.18
N LEU A 101 45.53 71.90 49.00
CA LEU A 101 46.13 70.71 49.61
C LEU A 101 46.54 69.67 48.56
N GLU A 102 45.86 69.63 47.40
CA GLU A 102 46.15 68.72 46.29
C GLU A 102 47.60 68.83 45.79
N ARG A 103 48.10 70.06 45.73
CA ARG A 103 49.48 70.40 45.35
C ARG A 103 50.54 69.77 46.25
N VAL A 104 50.19 69.30 47.45
CA VAL A 104 51.12 68.59 48.33
C VAL A 104 51.41 67.20 47.77
N PHE A 105 50.42 66.55 47.18
CA PHE A 105 50.51 65.19 46.65
C PHE A 105 50.84 65.17 45.15
N ASP A 106 50.48 66.22 44.41
CA ASP A 106 50.86 66.41 43.01
C ASP A 106 52.32 66.86 42.87
N GLY A 107 53.12 66.09 42.11
CA GLY A 107 54.51 66.38 41.80
C GLY A 107 54.72 67.09 40.46
N SER A 108 53.66 67.48 39.74
CA SER A 108 53.76 68.08 38.40
C SER A 108 54.50 69.43 38.35
N GLN A 109 54.56 70.15 39.48
CA GLN A 109 55.24 71.45 39.65
C GLN A 109 56.16 71.44 40.88
N PRO A 110 57.16 72.34 40.98
CA PRO A 110 58.00 72.45 42.18
C PRO A 110 57.19 72.84 43.43
N ARG A 111 57.49 72.20 44.58
CA ARG A 111 56.81 72.47 45.87
C ARG A 111 57.75 73.20 46.83
N THR A 112 57.25 74.22 47.51
CA THR A 112 58.04 75.04 48.45
C THR A 112 58.09 74.39 49.82
N CYS A 113 59.27 74.34 50.43
CA CYS A 113 59.46 73.85 51.80
C CYS A 113 59.29 74.97 52.83
N PHE A 114 58.44 74.74 53.82
CA PHE A 114 58.25 75.61 54.97
C PHE A 114 58.89 75.01 56.22
N ASP A 115 59.26 75.85 57.18
CA ASP A 115 59.58 75.42 58.55
C ASP A 115 58.31 75.23 59.39
N GLU A 116 58.47 74.77 60.64
CA GLU A 116 57.34 74.55 61.57
C GLU A 116 56.56 75.82 61.94
N SER A 117 57.14 76.99 61.69
CA SER A 117 56.52 78.29 61.95
C SER A 117 55.77 78.84 60.72
N GLY A 118 55.87 78.17 59.58
CA GLY A 118 55.23 78.54 58.32
C GLY A 118 56.02 79.54 57.48
N VAL A 119 57.30 79.73 57.76
CA VAL A 119 58.19 80.59 56.98
C VAL A 119 58.83 79.77 55.87
N ALA A 120 58.86 80.31 54.65
CA ALA A 120 59.51 79.65 53.52
C ALA A 120 61.02 79.54 53.77
N THR A 121 61.54 78.31 53.78
CA THR A 121 62.96 78.01 54.07
C THR A 121 63.91 78.35 52.92
N GLY A 122 63.37 78.76 51.76
CA GLY A 122 64.10 78.94 50.52
C GLY A 122 64.42 77.64 49.76
N GLN A 123 64.10 76.47 50.33
CA GLN A 123 64.24 75.16 49.68
C GLN A 123 62.99 74.77 48.89
N THR A 124 63.16 74.03 47.79
CA THR A 124 62.06 73.50 46.97
C THR A 124 62.26 72.02 46.63
N ILE A 125 61.18 71.23 46.66
CA ILE A 125 61.15 69.89 46.09
C ILE A 125 60.93 70.02 44.58
N ALA A 126 61.83 69.44 43.78
CA ALA A 126 61.75 69.50 42.32
C ALA A 126 60.49 68.82 41.76
N ALA A 127 59.98 69.33 40.64
CA ALA A 127 58.91 68.68 39.87
C ALA A 127 59.32 67.25 39.49
N GLY A 128 58.39 66.30 39.56
CA GLY A 128 58.59 64.87 39.29
C GLY A 128 59.23 64.07 40.44
N SER A 129 59.64 64.71 41.55
CA SER A 129 60.20 64.01 42.72
C SER A 129 59.12 63.67 43.73
N TYR A 130 59.01 62.41 44.18
CA TYR A 130 58.01 61.96 45.15
C TYR A 130 58.67 61.40 46.41
N PRO A 131 59.15 62.27 47.33
CA PRO A 131 59.73 61.79 48.59
C PRO A 131 58.66 61.11 49.44
N VAL A 132 59.11 60.23 50.34
CA VAL A 132 58.25 59.72 51.40
C VAL A 132 57.76 60.92 52.21
N ILE A 133 56.46 61.05 52.35
CA ILE A 133 55.85 62.06 53.22
C ILE A 133 55.32 61.38 54.48
N GLN A 134 55.42 62.10 55.59
CA GLN A 134 54.86 61.74 56.88
C GLN A 134 53.67 62.66 57.13
N ILE A 135 52.53 62.06 57.42
CA ILE A 135 51.37 62.76 57.93
C ILE A 135 51.37 62.58 59.44
N LEU A 136 51.44 63.71 60.16
CA LEU A 136 51.43 63.77 61.61
C LEU A 136 50.15 64.47 62.03
N VAL A 137 49.48 63.85 62.99
CA VAL A 137 48.27 64.40 63.59
C VAL A 137 48.56 64.61 65.05
N TYR A 138 48.33 65.84 65.49
CA TYR A 138 48.45 66.20 66.89
C TYR A 138 47.10 66.59 67.43
N PHE A 139 46.83 66.20 68.67
CA PHE A 139 45.65 66.64 69.38
C PHE A 139 46.02 67.23 70.74
N LYS A 140 45.21 68.16 71.20
CA LYS A 140 45.34 68.78 72.53
C LYS A 140 43.94 68.97 73.11
N MET A 141 43.76 68.67 74.39
CA MET A 141 42.52 69.01 75.11
C MET A 141 42.60 70.44 75.65
N ASP A 142 41.46 71.10 75.82
CA ASP A 142 41.32 72.52 76.21
C ASP A 142 42.25 72.97 77.36
N ASN A 143 42.47 72.08 78.34
CA ASN A 143 43.20 72.37 79.58
C ASN A 143 44.53 71.61 79.73
N ALA A 144 45.07 70.99 78.67
CA ALA A 144 46.32 70.23 78.72
C ALA A 144 47.54 71.07 78.31
N ASP A 145 48.68 70.93 79.00
CA ASP A 145 49.95 71.52 78.57
C ASP A 145 50.63 70.62 77.54
N GLY A 146 50.58 71.02 76.26
CA GLY A 146 51.28 70.33 75.16
C GLY A 146 50.37 69.70 74.11
N TRP A 147 50.97 69.21 73.03
CA TRP A 147 50.31 68.50 71.93
C TRP A 147 50.71 67.02 71.99
N ASP A 148 49.73 66.12 71.97
CA ASP A 148 49.95 64.68 71.87
C ASP A 148 49.99 64.28 70.38
N GLU A 149 51.06 63.59 69.96
CA GLU A 149 51.24 63.08 68.61
C GLU A 149 50.64 61.67 68.46
N ILE A 150 49.89 61.46 67.38
CA ILE A 150 49.49 60.12 66.92
C ILE A 150 50.60 59.58 66.02
N ASP A 151 50.88 58.27 66.10
CA ASP A 151 51.89 57.58 65.29
C ASP A 151 51.88 58.05 63.82
N ALA A 152 53.02 58.58 63.38
CA ALA A 152 53.16 59.18 62.06
C ALA A 152 52.87 58.18 60.93
N GLN A 153 51.99 58.56 60.01
CA GLN A 153 51.70 57.75 58.83
C GLN A 153 52.68 58.08 57.71
N THR A 154 53.50 57.10 57.32
CA THR A 154 54.42 57.23 56.19
C THR A 154 53.73 56.78 54.90
N MET A 155 53.71 57.63 53.88
CA MET A 155 53.23 57.27 52.55
C MET A 155 54.23 57.67 51.46
N ARG A 156 54.27 56.88 50.39
CA ARG A 156 54.98 57.20 49.14
C ARG A 156 53.94 57.59 48.10
N PRO A 157 53.86 58.86 47.67
CA PRO A 157 52.98 59.22 46.58
C PRO A 157 53.48 58.53 45.29
N THR A 158 52.62 57.77 44.61
CA THR A 158 52.89 57.20 43.28
C THR A 158 51.90 57.78 42.28
N VAL A 159 52.37 58.04 41.06
CA VAL A 159 51.57 58.60 39.97
C VAL A 159 50.46 57.60 39.62
N GLU A 160 49.19 57.97 39.88
CA GLU A 160 47.95 57.27 39.46
C GLU A 160 47.59 55.91 40.13
N ALA A 161 47.27 55.90 41.43
CA ALA A 161 46.57 54.77 42.06
C ALA A 161 45.07 55.08 42.24
N VAL A 162 44.24 54.77 41.25
CA VAL A 162 42.78 55.01 41.29
C VAL A 162 41.98 53.81 41.83
N ASN A 163 42.60 52.64 42.12
CA ASN A 163 41.87 51.49 42.67
C ASN A 163 42.70 50.65 43.67
N ALA A 164 42.20 50.49 44.90
CA ALA A 164 42.75 49.58 45.90
C ALA A 164 42.38 48.12 45.56
N GLN A 165 43.38 47.24 45.39
CA GLN A 165 43.14 45.83 45.03
C GLN A 165 42.67 44.93 46.19
N LYS A 166 42.79 45.39 47.45
CA LYS A 166 42.35 44.68 48.67
C LYS A 166 41.98 45.69 49.76
N LEU A 167 40.90 45.42 50.49
CA LEU A 167 40.52 46.16 51.70
C LEU A 167 40.42 45.19 52.88
N ALA A 168 41.15 45.44 53.96
CA ALA A 168 41.23 44.57 55.14
C ALA A 168 41.55 43.09 54.82
N GLY A 169 42.41 42.85 53.82
CA GLY A 169 42.78 41.50 53.38
C GLY A 169 41.71 40.75 52.58
N LYS A 170 40.57 41.36 52.29
CA LYS A 170 39.51 40.78 51.44
C LYS A 170 39.68 41.24 49.98
N PRO A 171 39.56 40.32 49.00
CA PRO A 171 39.58 40.67 47.58
C PRO A 171 38.32 41.43 47.18
N ILE A 172 38.39 42.17 46.08
CA ILE A 172 37.28 43.01 45.58
C ILE A 172 35.99 42.22 45.28
N THR A 173 36.09 40.92 45.01
CA THR A 173 34.94 40.01 44.81
C THR A 173 34.05 39.85 46.04
N ASN A 174 34.52 40.28 47.22
CA ASN A 174 33.75 40.25 48.46
C ASN A 174 32.95 41.54 48.69
N PHE A 175 33.02 42.49 47.77
CA PHE A 175 32.34 43.78 47.88
C PHE A 175 31.39 43.97 46.70
N ILE A 176 30.26 44.62 46.95
CA ILE A 176 29.26 44.93 45.93
C ILE A 176 29.58 46.31 45.38
N GLN A 177 29.79 46.40 44.06
CA GLN A 177 29.99 47.67 43.37
C GLN A 177 28.62 48.34 43.12
N VAL A 178 28.49 49.60 43.51
CA VAL A 178 27.28 50.41 43.26
C VAL A 178 27.62 51.44 42.19
N ASP A 179 27.15 51.21 40.96
CA ASP A 179 27.34 52.14 39.86
C ASP A 179 26.25 53.23 39.88
N GLY A 180 26.67 54.48 40.08
CA GLY A 180 25.86 55.69 39.90
C GLY A 180 25.08 56.18 41.14
N ALA A 181 24.93 57.50 41.25
CA ALA A 181 24.26 58.18 42.38
C ALA A 181 22.78 57.78 42.57
N ALA A 182 22.08 57.38 41.50
CA ALA A 182 20.68 56.95 41.56
C ALA A 182 20.47 55.58 42.24
N ASN A 183 21.52 54.74 42.34
CA ASN A 183 21.43 53.44 42.99
C ASN A 183 21.68 53.48 44.51
N GLN A 184 22.17 54.60 45.05
CA GLN A 184 22.48 54.71 46.48
C GLN A 184 21.23 54.71 47.38
N THR A 185 20.14 55.33 46.93
CA THR A 185 18.86 55.37 47.68
C THR A 185 18.19 53.99 47.72
N ASN A 186 18.34 53.20 46.65
CA ASN A 186 17.84 51.81 46.59
C ASN A 186 18.72 50.83 47.37
N PHE A 187 20.03 51.09 47.44
CA PHE A 187 20.97 50.28 48.24
C PHE A 187 20.73 50.47 49.76
N ALA A 188 20.41 51.70 50.20
CA ALA A 188 20.01 51.96 51.58
C ALA A 188 18.72 51.23 51.97
N ASN A 189 17.76 51.10 51.03
CA ASN A 189 16.53 50.35 51.23
C ASN A 189 16.74 48.82 51.28
N PHE A 190 17.82 48.30 50.69
CA PHE A 190 18.15 46.87 50.70
C PHE A 190 18.56 46.36 52.09
N PHE A 191 19.22 47.21 52.89
CA PHE A 191 19.67 46.89 54.25
C PHE A 191 18.69 47.32 55.36
N GLN A 192 17.46 47.72 55.01
CA GLN A 192 16.41 47.85 56.02
C GLN A 192 16.10 46.46 56.61
N GLY A 193 15.89 46.39 57.93
CA GLY A 193 15.79 45.11 58.66
C GLY A 193 14.74 44.12 58.11
N THR A 194 13.67 44.62 57.48
CA THR A 194 12.62 43.81 56.84
C THR A 194 13.08 43.13 55.53
N ASN A 195 13.84 43.83 54.68
CA ASN A 195 14.34 43.28 53.42
C ASN A 195 15.52 42.34 53.65
N PHE A 196 16.38 42.64 54.63
CA PHE A 196 17.43 41.74 55.08
C PHE A 196 16.84 40.44 55.65
N GLY A 197 15.74 40.50 56.39
CA GLY A 197 15.02 39.32 56.88
C GLY A 197 14.49 38.42 55.75
N LYS A 198 13.97 38.98 54.65
CA LYS A 198 13.55 38.21 53.47
C LYS A 198 14.73 37.54 52.76
N LEU A 199 15.85 38.26 52.61
CA LEU A 199 17.07 37.71 52.00
C LEU A 199 17.71 36.63 52.86
N SER A 200 17.74 36.82 54.19
CA SER A 200 18.23 35.82 55.14
C SER A 200 17.37 34.55 55.10
N ASN A 201 16.03 34.68 55.03
CA ASN A 201 15.13 33.54 54.90
C ASN A 201 15.41 32.74 53.62
N TYR A 202 15.55 33.42 52.49
CA TYR A 202 15.90 32.78 51.21
C TYR A 202 17.27 32.08 51.27
N ALA A 203 18.29 32.74 51.83
CA ALA A 203 19.63 32.17 52.01
C ALA A 203 19.65 30.96 52.98
N SER A 204 18.65 30.85 53.88
CA SER A 204 18.45 29.69 54.76
C SER A 204 17.50 28.61 54.19
N GLY A 205 17.11 28.70 52.92
CA GLY A 205 16.26 27.70 52.24
C GLY A 205 14.74 28.02 52.23
N GLY A 206 14.34 29.23 52.61
CA GLY A 206 12.96 29.71 52.54
C GLY A 206 12.52 30.12 51.12
N ALA A 207 11.21 30.28 50.93
CA ALA A 207 10.64 30.68 49.64
C ALA A 207 10.98 32.13 49.25
N LEU A 208 11.24 32.37 47.96
CA LEU A 208 11.45 33.71 47.41
C LEU A 208 10.11 34.42 47.18
N ASP A 209 9.82 35.45 47.98
CA ASP A 209 8.65 36.34 47.81
C ASP A 209 9.06 37.63 47.08
N LEU A 210 8.58 37.80 45.84
CA LEU A 210 8.85 38.96 44.99
C LEU A 210 7.80 40.07 45.12
N GLY A 211 6.78 39.93 45.97
CA GLY A 211 5.78 40.97 46.20
C GLY A 211 5.02 41.41 44.94
N GLY A 212 4.83 40.51 43.98
CA GLY A 212 4.22 40.78 42.67
C GLY A 212 5.19 41.24 41.57
N GLY A 213 6.49 41.39 41.88
CA GLY A 213 7.54 41.58 40.87
C GLY A 213 7.78 40.32 40.04
N GLY A 214 8.02 40.49 38.74
CA GLY A 214 8.31 39.38 37.82
C GLY A 214 9.77 38.93 37.86
N LEU A 215 10.01 37.64 37.60
CA LEU A 215 11.34 37.11 37.28
C LEU A 215 11.61 37.32 35.79
N THR A 216 12.56 38.20 35.45
CA THR A 216 12.99 38.45 34.07
C THR A 216 14.26 37.65 33.76
N ASN A 217 14.52 37.36 32.47
CA ASN A 217 15.68 36.60 31.99
C ASN A 217 15.79 35.14 32.52
N VAL A 218 14.66 34.51 32.87
CA VAL A 218 14.63 33.08 33.18
C VAL A 218 14.86 32.29 31.90
N ALA A 219 15.96 31.53 31.84
CA ALA A 219 16.29 30.67 30.71
C ALA A 219 15.28 29.51 30.56
N ASN A 220 15.41 28.72 29.48
CA ASN A 220 14.62 27.49 29.37
C ASN A 220 15.07 26.51 30.48
N PRO A 221 14.12 25.86 31.18
CA PRO A 221 14.44 24.95 32.27
C PRO A 221 15.25 23.75 31.76
N ILE A 222 16.30 23.37 32.48
CA ILE A 222 17.17 22.22 32.17
C ILE A 222 16.94 21.10 33.19
N ALA A 223 16.78 21.45 34.47
CA ALA A 223 16.45 20.53 35.55
C ALA A 223 14.95 20.60 35.90
N GLY A 224 14.40 19.50 36.43
CA GLY A 224 12.99 19.42 36.82
C GLY A 224 12.57 20.34 37.98
N THR A 225 13.52 21.02 38.62
CA THR A 225 13.32 21.99 39.69
C THR A 225 13.47 23.44 39.24
N ASP A 226 13.81 23.68 37.97
CA ASP A 226 14.02 25.02 37.45
C ASP A 226 12.71 25.79 37.31
N ALA A 227 12.78 27.11 37.45
CA ALA A 227 11.66 27.99 37.13
C ALA A 227 11.38 27.95 35.62
N VAL A 228 10.11 27.79 35.25
CA VAL A 228 9.69 27.70 33.84
C VAL A 228 9.36 29.09 33.31
N ASN A 229 9.98 29.50 32.20
CA ASN A 229 9.57 30.71 31.50
C ASN A 229 8.29 30.47 30.67
N ARG A 230 7.51 31.54 30.46
CA ARG A 230 6.22 31.46 29.77
C ARG A 230 6.34 30.96 28.33
N ASN A 231 7.36 31.36 27.59
CA ASN A 231 7.54 30.93 26.19
C ASN A 231 7.73 29.41 26.10
N TYR A 232 8.50 28.83 27.02
CA TYR A 232 8.68 27.38 27.09
C TYR A 232 7.37 26.67 27.41
N ALA A 233 6.61 27.14 28.41
CA ALA A 233 5.31 26.58 28.76
C ALA A 233 4.30 26.67 27.61
N ASP A 234 4.19 27.84 26.97
CA ASP A 234 3.28 28.09 25.85
C ASP A 234 3.66 27.22 24.63
N SER A 235 4.96 26.97 24.40
CA SER A 235 5.42 26.09 23.31
C SER A 235 5.03 24.62 23.51
N LEU A 236 5.04 24.13 24.76
CA LEU A 236 4.59 22.78 25.08
C LEU A 236 3.06 22.67 24.95
N ILE A 237 2.32 23.67 25.45
CA ILE A 237 0.86 23.69 25.42
C ILE A 237 0.34 23.82 23.98
N ALA A 238 1.04 24.54 23.09
CA ALA A 238 0.68 24.68 21.69
C ALA A 238 0.67 23.34 20.92
N THR A 239 1.32 22.30 21.46
CA THR A 239 1.35 20.94 20.88
C THR A 239 0.38 19.96 21.55
N ALA A 240 -0.31 20.38 22.62
CA ALA A 240 -1.22 19.53 23.37
C ALA A 240 -2.68 19.66 22.89
N LEU A 241 -3.42 18.55 22.87
CA LEU A 241 -4.88 18.56 22.68
C LEU A 241 -5.58 18.99 23.98
N LEU A 242 -6.36 20.06 23.92
CA LEU A 242 -7.14 20.57 25.05
C LEU A 242 -8.29 19.62 25.42
N ARG A 243 -8.56 19.46 26.72
CA ARG A 243 -9.70 18.65 27.23
C ARG A 243 -11.07 19.23 26.89
N SER A 244 -11.13 20.50 26.48
CA SER A 244 -12.33 21.17 25.97
C SER A 244 -12.64 20.82 24.50
N GLY A 245 -11.79 20.00 23.86
CA GLY A 245 -11.82 19.76 22.43
C GLY A 245 -10.89 20.71 21.67
N GLY A 246 -10.43 20.28 20.49
CA GLY A 246 -9.58 21.02 19.59
C GLY A 246 -9.71 20.51 18.15
N THR A 247 -9.22 21.28 17.18
CA THR A 247 -9.22 20.89 15.77
C THR A 247 -7.94 20.13 15.44
N MET A 248 -8.08 18.88 15.00
CA MET A 248 -6.96 18.04 14.58
C MET A 248 -6.72 18.29 13.08
N SER A 249 -5.75 19.12 12.73
CA SER A 249 -5.42 19.46 11.33
C SER A 249 -4.47 18.46 10.66
N GLY A 250 -3.94 17.50 11.41
CA GLY A 250 -3.05 16.43 10.93
C GLY A 250 -3.51 15.04 11.36
N ALA A 251 -2.86 14.00 10.81
CA ALA A 251 -3.15 12.61 11.15
C ALA A 251 -2.78 12.30 12.61
N ILE A 252 -3.68 11.62 13.33
CA ILE A 252 -3.38 11.09 14.67
C ILE A 252 -3.09 9.60 14.56
N GLU A 253 -1.83 9.24 14.79
CA GLU A 253 -1.42 7.85 14.93
C GLU A 253 -1.65 7.38 16.39
N MET A 254 -2.70 6.58 16.59
CA MET A 254 -3.02 6.03 17.92
C MET A 254 -2.24 4.74 18.26
N GLY A 255 -1.47 4.20 17.32
CA GLY A 255 -0.78 2.92 17.49
C GLY A 255 -1.74 1.82 17.98
N ALA A 256 -1.39 1.16 19.08
CA ALA A 256 -2.23 0.12 19.72
C ALA A 256 -3.25 0.68 20.75
N GLN A 257 -3.35 2.00 20.90
CA GLN A 257 -4.22 2.63 21.88
C GLN A 257 -5.67 2.65 21.40
N ARG A 258 -6.62 2.42 22.32
CA ARG A 258 -8.06 2.40 22.03
C ARG A 258 -8.70 3.72 22.38
N ILE A 259 -9.61 4.19 21.54
CA ILE A 259 -10.57 5.24 21.90
C ILE A 259 -11.68 4.58 22.74
N VAL A 260 -11.72 4.88 24.04
CA VAL A 260 -12.73 4.37 24.97
C VAL A 260 -13.87 5.39 25.15
N ASN A 261 -15.08 4.92 25.47
CA ASN A 261 -16.27 5.75 25.69
C ASN A 261 -16.75 6.59 24.49
N LEU A 262 -16.42 6.18 23.26
CA LEU A 262 -17.00 6.77 22.05
C LEU A 262 -18.50 6.46 21.98
N GLY A 263 -19.34 7.49 21.90
CA GLY A 263 -20.79 7.35 21.78
C GLY A 263 -21.22 6.78 20.42
N ALA A 264 -22.50 6.43 20.29
CA ALA A 264 -23.06 6.13 18.98
C ALA A 264 -23.03 7.40 18.11
N PRO A 265 -22.62 7.32 16.83
CA PRO A 265 -22.57 8.48 15.95
C PRO A 265 -23.97 9.06 15.78
N ALA A 266 -24.11 10.38 15.97
CA ALA A 266 -25.36 11.12 15.82
C ALA A 266 -25.39 11.94 14.51
N ALA A 267 -24.21 12.38 14.04
CA ALA A 267 -24.02 13.08 12.78
C ALA A 267 -23.17 12.27 11.79
N THR A 268 -23.23 12.62 10.50
CA THR A 268 -22.52 11.92 9.41
C THR A 268 -21.00 12.04 9.48
N GLY A 269 -20.48 13.04 10.20
CA GLY A 269 -19.04 13.22 10.41
C GLY A 269 -18.49 12.56 11.68
N ASP A 270 -19.35 11.94 12.49
CA ASP A 270 -18.93 11.33 13.75
C ASP A 270 -18.16 10.03 13.52
N ALA A 271 -17.15 9.78 14.36
CA ALA A 271 -16.51 8.48 14.40
C ALA A 271 -17.51 7.40 14.90
N ALA A 272 -17.67 6.32 14.15
CA ALA A 272 -18.59 5.25 14.50
C ALA A 272 -17.93 4.19 15.39
N THR A 273 -18.66 3.70 16.40
CA THR A 273 -18.20 2.53 17.17
C THR A 273 -18.30 1.26 16.32
N LYS A 274 -17.41 0.30 16.58
CA LYS A 274 -17.48 -1.02 15.92
C LYS A 274 -18.83 -1.69 16.13
N LEU A 275 -19.39 -1.61 17.34
CA LEU A 275 -20.73 -2.15 17.63
C LEU A 275 -21.81 -1.52 16.74
N TYR A 276 -21.78 -0.20 16.54
CA TYR A 276 -22.73 0.49 15.66
C TYR A 276 -22.64 -0.04 14.22
N VAL A 277 -21.43 -0.15 13.68
CA VAL A 277 -21.18 -0.64 12.31
C VAL A 277 -21.57 -2.11 12.17
N ASP A 278 -21.12 -2.97 13.10
CA ASP A 278 -21.42 -4.40 13.09
C ASP A 278 -22.94 -4.66 13.20
N THR A 279 -23.68 -3.87 13.99
CA THR A 279 -25.15 -3.97 14.09
C THR A 279 -25.85 -3.59 12.78
N ARG A 280 -25.35 -2.58 12.05
CA ARG A 280 -25.90 -2.20 10.74
C ARG A 280 -25.57 -3.25 9.67
N ILE A 281 -24.33 -3.72 9.61
CA ILE A 281 -23.89 -4.73 8.64
C ILE A 281 -24.53 -6.10 8.92
N GLY A 282 -24.76 -6.46 10.19
CA GLY A 282 -25.47 -7.68 10.55
C GLY A 282 -26.91 -7.77 10.05
N SER A 283 -27.47 -6.65 9.57
CA SER A 283 -28.82 -6.58 8.97
C SER A 283 -28.82 -6.59 7.44
N THR A 284 -27.67 -6.69 6.78
CA THR A 284 -27.57 -6.70 5.31
C THR A 284 -27.12 -8.07 4.77
N LEU A 285 -27.59 -8.43 3.57
CA LEU A 285 -27.08 -9.59 2.84
C LEU A 285 -25.79 -9.21 2.10
N PRO A 286 -24.72 -10.03 2.16
CA PRO A 286 -23.48 -9.77 1.43
C PRO A 286 -23.67 -9.75 -0.09
N LEU A 287 -23.03 -8.80 -0.78
CA LEU A 287 -23.06 -8.67 -2.24
C LEU A 287 -22.35 -9.82 -2.99
N THR A 288 -21.52 -10.60 -2.29
CA THR A 288 -20.86 -11.82 -2.79
C THR A 288 -21.73 -13.07 -2.67
N GLY A 289 -22.98 -12.94 -2.20
CA GLY A 289 -23.89 -14.05 -1.95
C GLY A 289 -23.77 -14.59 -0.52
N GLY A 290 -24.92 -15.00 0.03
CA GLY A 290 -25.03 -15.61 1.36
C GLY A 290 -26.04 -16.74 1.36
N THR A 291 -25.95 -17.65 2.33
CA THR A 291 -26.94 -18.72 2.50
C THR A 291 -28.12 -18.19 3.30
N ILE A 292 -29.30 -18.14 2.69
CA ILE A 292 -30.54 -17.76 3.36
C ILE A 292 -31.21 -19.03 3.88
N SER A 293 -31.22 -19.25 5.20
CA SER A 293 -31.85 -20.41 5.85
C SER A 293 -33.28 -20.16 6.34
N GLY A 294 -33.80 -18.93 6.17
CA GLY A 294 -35.14 -18.50 6.58
C GLY A 294 -35.90 -17.74 5.48
N ALA A 295 -37.12 -17.29 5.77
CA ALA A 295 -37.92 -16.55 4.79
C ALA A 295 -37.35 -15.13 4.54
N LEU A 296 -37.04 -14.81 3.28
CA LEU A 296 -36.73 -13.44 2.85
C LEU A 296 -38.03 -12.70 2.52
N ASN A 297 -38.49 -11.81 3.40
CA ASN A 297 -39.63 -10.95 3.13
C ASN A 297 -39.19 -9.69 2.36
N MET A 298 -39.54 -9.60 1.08
CA MET A 298 -39.22 -8.45 0.22
C MET A 298 -40.14 -7.24 0.44
N GLY A 299 -41.17 -7.33 1.28
CA GLY A 299 -42.07 -6.21 1.59
C GLY A 299 -42.78 -5.61 0.37
N GLY A 300 -42.97 -6.39 -0.70
CA GLY A 300 -43.52 -5.92 -1.98
C GLY A 300 -42.48 -5.37 -2.98
N GLN A 301 -41.21 -5.32 -2.61
CA GLN A 301 -40.13 -4.87 -3.50
C GLN A 301 -39.78 -5.92 -4.56
N GLN A 302 -39.49 -5.46 -5.78
CA GLN A 302 -39.11 -6.31 -6.91
C GLN A 302 -37.61 -6.65 -6.86
N ILE A 303 -37.26 -7.86 -7.31
CA ILE A 303 -35.88 -8.25 -7.60
C ILE A 303 -35.60 -7.82 -9.05
N THR A 304 -34.79 -6.78 -9.23
CA THR A 304 -34.38 -6.29 -10.55
C THR A 304 -33.10 -7.01 -11.02
N ASN A 305 -32.96 -7.24 -12.32
CA ASN A 305 -31.79 -7.89 -12.95
C ASN A 305 -31.55 -9.39 -12.63
N LEU A 306 -32.60 -10.15 -12.33
CA LEU A 306 -32.50 -11.62 -12.27
C LEU A 306 -32.27 -12.17 -13.70
N GLY A 307 -31.21 -12.96 -13.89
CA GLY A 307 -30.87 -13.57 -15.19
C GLY A 307 -31.78 -14.75 -15.57
N GLU A 308 -31.65 -15.22 -16.82
CA GLU A 308 -32.37 -16.40 -17.29
C GLU A 308 -31.95 -17.65 -16.49
N PRO A 309 -32.89 -18.50 -16.04
CA PRO A 309 -32.60 -19.65 -15.19
C PRO A 309 -31.82 -20.74 -15.96
N GLY A 310 -30.52 -20.88 -15.65
CA GLY A 310 -29.63 -21.86 -16.31
C GLY A 310 -29.53 -23.24 -15.64
N ALA A 311 -30.09 -23.42 -14.44
CA ALA A 311 -30.07 -24.66 -13.67
C ALA A 311 -31.44 -24.96 -13.04
N THR A 312 -31.72 -26.23 -12.74
CA THR A 312 -33.04 -26.70 -12.26
C THR A 312 -33.49 -26.13 -10.92
N GLY A 313 -32.58 -25.52 -10.14
CA GLY A 313 -32.89 -24.83 -8.88
C GLY A 313 -32.79 -23.30 -8.92
N ALA A 314 -32.57 -22.71 -10.10
CA ALA A 314 -32.47 -21.26 -10.24
C ALA A 314 -33.84 -20.57 -10.08
N ALA A 315 -33.85 -19.37 -9.50
CA ALA A 315 -35.04 -18.52 -9.54
C ALA A 315 -35.29 -18.04 -10.98
N ALA A 316 -36.53 -18.12 -11.44
CA ALA A 316 -36.92 -17.73 -12.80
C ALA A 316 -37.54 -16.33 -12.82
N THR A 317 -37.29 -15.57 -13.89
CA THR A 317 -37.99 -14.30 -14.12
C THR A 317 -39.44 -14.57 -14.50
N LYS A 318 -40.36 -13.64 -14.18
CA LYS A 318 -41.75 -13.75 -14.65
C LYS A 318 -41.84 -13.77 -16.17
N ASN A 319 -41.00 -12.99 -16.86
CA ASN A 319 -40.93 -12.98 -18.32
C ASN A 319 -40.57 -14.36 -18.90
N TYR A 320 -39.58 -15.04 -18.32
CA TYR A 320 -39.21 -16.40 -18.72
C TYR A 320 -40.39 -17.37 -18.55
N VAL A 321 -41.00 -17.39 -17.37
CA VAL A 321 -42.13 -18.28 -17.08
C VAL A 321 -43.32 -17.99 -18.00
N ASP A 322 -43.64 -16.72 -18.25
CA ASP A 322 -44.73 -16.32 -19.15
C ASP A 322 -44.41 -16.68 -20.61
N THR A 323 -43.14 -16.56 -21.04
CA THR A 323 -42.68 -16.94 -22.40
C THR A 323 -42.73 -18.46 -22.60
N GLU A 324 -42.35 -19.25 -21.60
CA GLU A 324 -42.47 -20.71 -21.68
C GLU A 324 -43.93 -21.19 -21.56
N ALA A 325 -44.76 -20.48 -20.78
CA ALA A 325 -46.17 -20.80 -20.65
C ALA A 325 -46.96 -20.51 -21.94
N THR A 326 -46.60 -19.45 -22.67
CA THR A 326 -47.24 -19.09 -23.96
C THR A 326 -46.96 -20.07 -25.09
N LYS A 327 -45.93 -20.93 -24.97
CA LYS A 327 -45.67 -22.03 -25.92
C LYS A 327 -46.59 -23.24 -25.73
N LYS A 328 -47.43 -23.26 -24.69
CA LYS A 328 -48.35 -24.37 -24.39
C LYS A 328 -49.79 -24.01 -24.76
N LEU A 329 -50.53 -24.96 -25.33
CA LEU A 329 -51.98 -24.83 -25.53
C LEU A 329 -52.72 -25.05 -24.21
N SER A 330 -53.72 -24.21 -23.89
CA SER A 330 -54.52 -24.37 -22.67
C SER A 330 -55.33 -25.68 -22.69
N LEU A 331 -55.38 -26.38 -21.55
CA LEU A 331 -56.15 -27.62 -21.35
C LEU A 331 -57.68 -27.40 -21.42
N THR A 332 -58.14 -26.14 -21.36
CA THR A 332 -59.55 -25.76 -21.55
C THR A 332 -59.95 -25.57 -23.01
N GLY A 333 -59.04 -25.83 -23.96
CA GLY A 333 -59.23 -25.57 -25.38
C GLY A 333 -58.85 -24.13 -25.75
N GLY A 334 -58.31 -23.96 -26.96
CA GLY A 334 -57.93 -22.67 -27.52
C GLY A 334 -58.07 -22.67 -29.04
N THR A 335 -58.12 -21.47 -29.63
CA THR A 335 -58.21 -21.29 -31.09
C THR A 335 -56.81 -21.22 -31.68
N MET A 336 -56.44 -22.15 -32.55
CA MET A 336 -55.17 -22.10 -33.30
C MET A 336 -55.41 -21.38 -34.64
N SER A 337 -54.60 -20.36 -34.95
CA SER A 337 -54.62 -19.65 -36.23
C SER A 337 -53.31 -19.89 -36.99
N GLY A 338 -53.37 -20.39 -38.22
CA GLY A 338 -52.21 -20.74 -39.04
C GLY A 338 -52.21 -22.21 -39.49
N ALA A 339 -51.27 -22.58 -40.35
CA ALA A 339 -51.05 -23.99 -40.71
C ALA A 339 -50.39 -24.73 -39.53
N ILE A 340 -50.90 -25.91 -39.19
CA ILE A 340 -50.34 -26.78 -38.16
C ILE A 340 -49.66 -27.94 -38.86
N ASP A 341 -48.35 -28.06 -38.69
CA ASP A 341 -47.58 -29.25 -39.08
C ASP A 341 -47.53 -30.21 -37.89
N MET A 342 -48.15 -31.38 -38.03
CA MET A 342 -48.18 -32.42 -37.00
C MET A 342 -47.01 -33.41 -37.14
N ALA A 343 -46.11 -33.19 -38.11
CA ALA A 343 -45.08 -34.16 -38.51
C ALA A 343 -45.70 -35.56 -38.67
N ASP A 344 -45.13 -36.58 -38.01
CA ASP A 344 -45.61 -37.96 -38.06
C ASP A 344 -46.67 -38.29 -36.98
N PHE A 345 -47.08 -37.32 -36.15
CA PHE A 345 -48.05 -37.56 -35.08
C PHE A 345 -49.50 -37.58 -35.61
N SER A 346 -50.29 -38.56 -35.17
CA SER A 346 -51.70 -38.70 -35.53
C SER A 346 -52.63 -37.85 -34.65
N LEU A 347 -53.67 -37.24 -35.24
CA LEU A 347 -54.81 -36.70 -34.48
C LEU A 347 -55.78 -37.84 -34.12
N ALA A 348 -55.85 -38.22 -32.84
CA ALA A 348 -56.78 -39.23 -32.34
C ALA A 348 -58.00 -38.59 -31.65
N ASN A 349 -59.15 -39.28 -31.67
CA ASN A 349 -60.40 -38.92 -30.98
C ASN A 349 -61.04 -37.56 -31.39
N SER A 350 -60.92 -37.15 -32.65
CA SER A 350 -61.66 -35.98 -33.18
C SER A 350 -63.12 -36.35 -33.43
N GLY A 351 -64.03 -35.82 -32.61
CA GLY A 351 -65.47 -36.14 -32.71
C GLY A 351 -66.20 -35.42 -33.85
N HIS A 352 -65.72 -34.25 -34.29
CA HIS A 352 -66.38 -33.44 -35.31
C HIS A 352 -65.37 -32.54 -36.04
N ILE A 353 -65.26 -32.65 -37.36
CA ILE A 353 -64.42 -31.80 -38.21
C ILE A 353 -65.34 -31.02 -39.15
N VAL A 354 -65.48 -29.72 -38.94
CA VAL A 354 -66.22 -28.78 -39.81
C VAL A 354 -65.23 -27.98 -40.62
N MET A 355 -65.46 -27.86 -41.93
CA MET A 355 -64.76 -26.92 -42.78
C MET A 355 -65.68 -25.81 -43.23
N ALA A 356 -65.10 -24.63 -43.45
CA ALA A 356 -65.75 -23.56 -44.18
C ALA A 356 -66.03 -24.01 -45.63
N ASN A 357 -67.07 -23.45 -46.24
CA ASN A 357 -67.64 -23.87 -47.53
C ASN A 357 -66.65 -23.87 -48.72
N ASP A 358 -65.47 -23.25 -48.55
CA ASP A 358 -64.45 -23.05 -49.59
C ASP A 358 -63.09 -23.69 -49.25
N LYS A 359 -63.07 -24.62 -48.28
CA LYS A 359 -61.88 -25.37 -47.87
C LYS A 359 -62.07 -26.87 -48.12
N PHE A 360 -61.00 -27.53 -48.54
CA PHE A 360 -60.98 -28.97 -48.83
C PHE A 360 -60.09 -29.71 -47.82
N ILE A 361 -60.52 -30.88 -47.33
CA ILE A 361 -59.58 -31.84 -46.73
C ILE A 361 -58.79 -32.44 -47.88
N SER A 362 -57.47 -32.21 -47.91
CA SER A 362 -56.59 -33.05 -48.71
C SER A 362 -56.31 -34.32 -47.91
N VAL A 363 -56.93 -35.44 -48.29
CA VAL A 363 -56.62 -36.75 -47.71
C VAL A 363 -55.32 -37.27 -48.35
N GLY A 364 -54.40 -37.82 -47.55
CA GLY A 364 -53.13 -38.36 -48.04
C GLY A 364 -53.31 -39.36 -49.20
N ARG A 365 -52.45 -39.25 -50.21
CA ARG A 365 -52.44 -40.12 -51.41
C ARG A 365 -51.44 -41.26 -51.21
N SER A 366 -51.89 -42.50 -51.41
CA SER A 366 -51.04 -43.69 -51.33
C SER A 366 -51.23 -44.55 -52.58
N ALA A 367 -50.15 -45.17 -53.07
CA ALA A 367 -50.21 -46.14 -54.15
C ALA A 367 -50.70 -47.48 -53.59
N GLY A 368 -51.99 -47.77 -53.75
CA GLY A 368 -52.63 -48.94 -53.17
C GLY A 368 -53.00 -48.76 -51.68
N ASN A 369 -52.81 -49.83 -50.89
CA ASN A 369 -53.06 -49.80 -49.45
C ASN A 369 -51.76 -49.34 -48.73
N PRO A 370 -51.80 -48.31 -47.86
CA PRO A 370 -50.64 -47.88 -47.10
C PRO A 370 -50.02 -49.05 -46.33
N SER A 371 -48.70 -49.20 -46.41
CA SER A 371 -47.92 -50.33 -45.86
C SER A 371 -47.92 -50.41 -44.32
N THR A 372 -48.48 -49.42 -43.62
CA THR A 372 -48.51 -49.29 -42.16
C THR A 372 -49.89 -49.58 -41.53
N LEU A 373 -50.88 -50.03 -42.30
CA LEU A 373 -52.22 -50.30 -41.79
C LEU A 373 -52.28 -51.58 -40.93
N THR A 374 -52.08 -51.42 -39.61
CA THR A 374 -52.40 -52.44 -38.59
C THR A 374 -53.85 -52.28 -38.09
N ASN A 375 -54.36 -53.23 -37.30
CA ASN A 375 -55.71 -53.19 -36.71
C ASN A 375 -55.98 -51.99 -35.78
N ALA A 376 -54.98 -51.16 -35.47
CA ALA A 376 -55.12 -49.97 -34.61
C ALA A 376 -55.73 -48.74 -35.32
N TYR A 377 -55.91 -48.78 -36.65
CA TYR A 377 -56.35 -47.62 -37.46
C TYR A 377 -57.72 -47.81 -38.14
N VAL A 378 -58.67 -48.46 -37.45
CA VAL A 378 -60.05 -48.58 -37.94
C VAL A 378 -60.67 -47.20 -38.11
N GLY A 379 -61.16 -46.89 -39.32
CA GLY A 379 -61.70 -45.59 -39.71
C GLY A 379 -60.72 -44.68 -40.47
N ALA A 380 -59.46 -45.08 -40.64
CA ALA A 380 -58.52 -44.31 -41.46
C ALA A 380 -58.98 -44.24 -42.92
N LEU A 381 -59.03 -43.03 -43.49
CA LEU A 381 -59.45 -42.72 -44.86
C LEU A 381 -58.22 -42.31 -45.70
N TRP A 382 -58.06 -42.85 -46.92
CA TRP A 382 -57.00 -42.43 -47.85
C TRP A 382 -57.46 -42.48 -49.31
N PHE A 383 -56.80 -41.70 -50.17
CA PHE A 383 -57.01 -41.78 -51.62
C PHE A 383 -56.01 -42.76 -52.23
N ASP A 384 -56.52 -43.84 -52.84
CA ASP A 384 -55.71 -44.77 -53.62
C ASP A 384 -55.51 -44.20 -55.02
N ASN A 385 -54.34 -43.61 -55.25
CA ASN A 385 -54.01 -42.96 -56.52
C ASN A 385 -53.70 -43.94 -57.67
N THR A 386 -53.62 -45.25 -57.37
CA THR A 386 -53.43 -46.28 -58.41
C THR A 386 -54.76 -46.67 -59.03
N ASN A 387 -55.85 -46.56 -58.28
CA ASN A 387 -57.20 -46.96 -58.70
C ASN A 387 -58.19 -45.79 -58.75
N ASP A 388 -57.72 -44.56 -58.48
CA ASP A 388 -58.53 -43.33 -58.38
C ASP A 388 -59.79 -43.48 -57.51
N ILE A 389 -59.65 -44.14 -56.35
CA ILE A 389 -60.75 -44.36 -55.41
C ILE A 389 -60.36 -43.98 -53.98
N LEU A 390 -61.33 -43.41 -53.25
CA LEU A 390 -61.22 -43.20 -51.82
C LEU A 390 -61.51 -44.52 -51.07
N LYS A 391 -60.63 -44.90 -50.14
CA LYS A 391 -60.71 -46.13 -49.34
C LYS A 391 -60.69 -45.80 -47.85
N TYR A 392 -61.27 -46.67 -47.02
CA TYR A 392 -61.09 -46.61 -45.57
C TYR A 392 -60.80 -47.99 -44.97
N GLN A 393 -60.13 -48.03 -43.81
CA GLN A 393 -59.84 -49.27 -43.09
C GLN A 393 -61.01 -49.63 -42.19
N ALA A 394 -61.72 -50.72 -42.48
CA ALA A 394 -62.64 -51.32 -41.52
C ALA A 394 -61.85 -52.30 -40.65
N GLY A 395 -62.22 -52.47 -39.37
CA GLY A 395 -61.48 -53.33 -38.43
C GLY A 395 -61.36 -54.82 -38.80
N THR A 396 -61.97 -55.22 -39.92
CA THR A 396 -61.93 -56.58 -40.48
C THR A 396 -61.25 -56.65 -41.85
N GLY A 397 -60.62 -55.57 -42.34
CA GLY A 397 -59.94 -55.48 -43.64
C GLY A 397 -60.37 -54.28 -44.49
N VAL A 398 -59.62 -53.99 -45.57
CA VAL A 398 -59.85 -52.83 -46.46
C VAL A 398 -61.10 -53.05 -47.31
N ILE A 399 -62.14 -52.20 -47.15
CA ILE A 399 -63.40 -52.29 -47.91
C ILE A 399 -63.45 -51.23 -49.02
N ARG A 400 -63.96 -51.63 -50.20
CA ARG A 400 -64.13 -50.89 -51.47
C ARG A 400 -65.32 -49.87 -51.39
N PRO A 401 -65.44 -48.91 -52.34
CA PRO A 401 -65.82 -47.50 -52.14
C PRO A 401 -67.29 -47.24 -51.78
N VAL A 402 -67.56 -46.05 -51.24
CA VAL A 402 -68.91 -45.52 -50.97
C VAL A 402 -69.65 -45.31 -52.30
N SER A 403 -70.32 -46.35 -52.80
CA SER A 403 -71.22 -46.27 -53.95
C SER A 403 -72.67 -46.20 -53.45
N SER A 404 -73.20 -45.00 -53.26
CA SER A 404 -74.56 -44.60 -53.69
C SER A 404 -75.02 -43.31 -53.00
N LEU A 405 -75.37 -42.29 -53.79
CA LEU A 405 -76.34 -41.28 -53.39
C LEU A 405 -77.73 -41.78 -53.83
N VAL A 406 -78.47 -42.32 -52.87
CA VAL A 406 -79.83 -42.84 -53.03
C VAL A 406 -80.81 -41.68 -52.80
N ALA A 407 -81.38 -41.17 -53.89
CA ALA A 407 -82.53 -40.26 -54.00
C ALA A 407 -82.32 -38.74 -53.84
N VAL A 408 -82.76 -38.00 -54.87
CA VAL A 408 -83.43 -36.69 -54.72
C VAL A 408 -84.84 -36.86 -55.28
N THR A 409 -85.83 -36.68 -54.42
CA THR A 409 -87.26 -36.72 -54.74
C THR A 409 -87.69 -35.39 -55.37
N GLY A 410 -88.16 -35.40 -56.62
CA GLY A 410 -88.78 -34.25 -57.28
C GLY A 410 -89.26 -34.56 -58.70
N VAL A 411 -90.52 -34.23 -59.00
CA VAL A 411 -91.25 -34.66 -60.20
C VAL A 411 -91.08 -33.66 -61.34
N PHE A 412 -90.04 -33.76 -62.17
CA PHE A 412 -89.96 -33.21 -63.55
C PHE A 412 -88.79 -33.86 -64.32
N PRO A 413 -88.85 -33.98 -65.67
CA PRO A 413 -88.09 -34.98 -66.42
C PRO A 413 -86.59 -34.67 -66.53
N VAL A 414 -85.77 -35.70 -66.30
CA VAL A 414 -84.34 -35.68 -66.58
C VAL A 414 -84.11 -36.11 -68.02
N SER A 415 -83.63 -35.17 -68.83
CA SER A 415 -82.93 -35.44 -70.08
C SER A 415 -81.53 -35.97 -69.77
N VAL A 416 -81.19 -37.13 -70.32
CA VAL A 416 -79.81 -37.64 -70.30
C VAL A 416 -79.15 -37.23 -71.62
N ASN A 417 -78.40 -36.12 -71.59
CA ASN A 417 -77.38 -35.83 -72.58
C ASN A 417 -76.12 -36.59 -72.18
N THR A 418 -75.94 -37.79 -72.74
CA THR A 418 -74.62 -38.38 -72.86
C THR A 418 -74.49 -39.01 -74.23
N ALA A 419 -73.60 -38.44 -75.05
CA ALA A 419 -73.05 -39.08 -76.21
C ALA A 419 -72.28 -40.33 -75.77
N SER A 420 -72.93 -41.48 -75.82
CA SER A 420 -72.28 -42.79 -75.81
C SER A 420 -73.24 -43.79 -76.44
N HIS A 421 -72.70 -44.57 -77.37
CA HIS A 421 -73.02 -45.97 -77.64
C HIS A 421 -74.44 -46.47 -77.32
N GLU A 422 -75.08 -46.92 -78.39
CA GLU A 422 -76.37 -47.59 -78.55
C GLU A 422 -76.97 -48.29 -77.31
N VAL A 423 -78.26 -47.99 -77.08
CA VAL A 423 -79.19 -48.81 -76.32
C VAL A 423 -80.32 -49.23 -77.28
N GLY A 424 -80.41 -50.53 -77.55
CA GLY A 424 -81.37 -51.12 -78.50
C GLY A 424 -82.78 -51.29 -77.93
N ILE A 425 -83.77 -51.20 -78.83
CA ILE A 425 -85.19 -51.53 -78.59
C ILE A 425 -85.64 -52.44 -79.76
N SER A 426 -86.23 -53.60 -79.47
CA SER A 426 -86.73 -54.58 -80.46
C SER A 426 -88.27 -54.57 -80.58
N ILE A 427 -88.79 -54.88 -81.78
CA ILE A 427 -90.21 -55.14 -82.05
C ILE A 427 -90.33 -56.40 -82.94
N ALA A 428 -91.28 -57.28 -82.62
CA ALA A 428 -91.44 -58.63 -83.18
C ALA A 428 -92.30 -58.72 -84.47
N ASN A 429 -92.09 -59.83 -85.20
CA ASN A 429 -92.55 -60.20 -86.55
C ASN A 429 -94.03 -60.00 -86.92
N ALA A 430 -94.27 -59.70 -88.20
CA ALA A 430 -95.46 -60.10 -88.95
C ALA A 430 -95.06 -60.94 -90.19
N THR A 431 -95.86 -61.97 -90.46
CA THR A 431 -95.60 -63.15 -91.27
C THR A 431 -96.28 -63.10 -92.64
N SER A 432 -95.54 -63.28 -93.75
CA SER A 432 -95.97 -64.11 -94.90
C SER A 432 -94.85 -64.31 -95.94
N SER A 433 -94.91 -65.47 -96.57
CA SER A 433 -93.92 -66.20 -97.38
C SER A 433 -93.70 -65.69 -98.83
N SER A 434 -92.43 -65.64 -99.25
CA SER A 434 -91.86 -65.91 -100.62
C SER A 434 -90.84 -64.86 -101.11
N VAL A 435 -89.57 -65.16 -100.83
CA VAL A 435 -88.30 -64.96 -101.57
C VAL A 435 -88.15 -63.83 -102.60
N GLY A 436 -87.24 -62.90 -102.29
CA GLY A 436 -86.34 -62.26 -103.28
C GLY A 436 -86.71 -60.84 -103.70
N VAL A 437 -85.90 -59.87 -103.26
CA VAL A 437 -85.94 -58.41 -103.51
C VAL A 437 -86.90 -57.63 -102.63
N VAL A 438 -86.32 -56.74 -101.82
CA VAL A 438 -87.01 -55.70 -101.07
C VAL A 438 -87.50 -54.64 -102.04
N GLN A 439 -88.82 -54.49 -102.13
CA GLN A 439 -89.46 -53.28 -102.62
C GLN A 439 -90.68 -52.98 -101.75
N LEU A 440 -90.65 -51.86 -101.03
CA LEU A 440 -91.87 -51.22 -100.53
C LEU A 440 -92.12 -49.98 -101.39
N ALA A 441 -93.19 -50.12 -102.18
CA ALA A 441 -93.97 -49.11 -102.86
C ALA A 441 -94.24 -47.89 -101.95
N ALA A 442 -94.03 -46.66 -102.42
CA ALA A 442 -94.86 -45.89 -103.35
C ALA A 442 -96.15 -45.35 -102.73
N ASN A 443 -96.12 -44.05 -102.42
CA ASN A 443 -97.22 -43.15 -102.69
C ASN A 443 -96.67 -41.73 -103.02
N ASN A 444 -96.74 -41.43 -104.31
CA ASN A 444 -96.98 -40.13 -104.97
C ASN A 444 -95.82 -39.15 -105.29
N GLU A 445 -95.36 -39.32 -106.55
CA GLU A 445 -94.89 -38.32 -107.56
C GLU A 445 -93.43 -37.81 -107.46
N SER A 446 -92.57 -37.74 -108.50
CA SER A 446 -92.55 -38.23 -109.89
C SER A 446 -91.10 -38.08 -110.45
N ASN A 447 -90.58 -39.11 -111.15
CA ASN A 447 -89.42 -39.15 -112.09
C ASN A 447 -87.98 -38.83 -111.58
N GLY A 448 -86.93 -39.66 -111.69
CA GLY A 448 -86.70 -41.00 -112.24
C GLY A 448 -85.21 -41.23 -112.62
N ALA A 449 -84.65 -42.42 -112.29
CA ALA A 449 -83.55 -43.17 -112.99
C ALA A 449 -82.11 -42.59 -113.05
N ARG A 450 -80.96 -43.32 -113.07
CA ARG A 450 -80.50 -44.74 -113.15
C ARG A 450 -78.96 -44.79 -112.91
N ALA A 451 -78.40 -45.96 -112.55
CA ALA A 451 -76.96 -46.23 -112.39
C ALA A 451 -76.27 -46.75 -113.68
N LEU A 452 -74.96 -46.50 -113.85
CA LEU A 452 -74.11 -46.87 -115.02
C LEU A 452 -73.06 -47.96 -114.68
N ALA A 453 -72.63 -48.73 -115.69
CA ALA A 453 -71.82 -49.96 -115.57
C ALA A 453 -70.29 -49.75 -115.74
N SER A 454 -69.52 -50.79 -115.37
CA SER A 454 -68.06 -50.85 -115.15
C SER A 454 -67.11 -50.49 -116.31
N ASN A 455 -67.58 -50.03 -117.46
CA ASN A 455 -66.76 -49.68 -118.63
C ASN A 455 -66.97 -48.22 -119.12
N ASP A 456 -67.30 -47.33 -118.19
CA ASP A 456 -67.61 -45.91 -118.46
C ASP A 456 -66.35 -45.07 -118.73
N ALA A 457 -66.40 -44.27 -119.80
CA ALA A 457 -65.29 -43.52 -120.38
C ALA A 457 -64.80 -42.30 -119.55
N ARG A 458 -65.26 -42.13 -118.31
CA ARG A 458 -64.92 -41.00 -117.43
C ARG A 458 -63.82 -41.29 -116.39
N LEU A 459 -63.08 -42.39 -116.52
CA LEU A 459 -61.94 -42.71 -115.66
C LEU A 459 -60.60 -42.41 -116.36
N THR A 460 -59.94 -41.29 -116.00
CA THR A 460 -58.59 -40.91 -116.48
C THR A 460 -57.60 -40.80 -115.31
N ASN A 461 -56.42 -41.38 -115.49
CA ASN A 461 -55.48 -42.01 -114.54
C ASN A 461 -54.24 -41.17 -114.16
N SER A 462 -53.71 -41.38 -112.94
CA SER A 462 -52.27 -41.32 -112.60
C SER A 462 -51.84 -42.73 -112.20
N ARG A 463 -50.79 -43.31 -112.83
CA ARG A 463 -50.39 -44.71 -112.63
C ARG A 463 -49.04 -44.81 -111.90
N ALA A 464 -49.02 -45.59 -110.82
CA ALA A 464 -47.81 -46.08 -110.18
C ALA A 464 -47.09 -47.11 -111.08
N PRO A 465 -45.74 -47.19 -111.05
CA PRO A 465 -45.03 -48.26 -111.73
C PRO A 465 -45.42 -49.62 -111.14
N THR A 466 -45.54 -50.64 -111.99
CA THR A 466 -45.87 -52.03 -111.62
C THR A 466 -44.82 -52.95 -112.21
N GLY A 467 -44.23 -53.83 -111.39
CA GLY A 467 -43.20 -54.80 -111.77
C GLY A 467 -42.21 -55.08 -110.65
N THR A 468 -41.39 -56.12 -110.81
CA THR A 468 -40.42 -56.57 -109.80
C THR A 468 -39.18 -55.68 -109.78
N ALA A 469 -38.79 -55.20 -108.60
CA ALA A 469 -37.55 -54.46 -108.40
C ALA A 469 -36.34 -55.40 -108.36
N THR A 470 -35.23 -54.99 -108.98
CA THR A 470 -34.00 -55.80 -109.08
C THR A 470 -32.76 -55.01 -108.62
N GLY A 471 -31.66 -55.71 -108.32
CA GLY A 471 -30.40 -55.11 -107.89
C GLY A 471 -30.31 -55.04 -106.36
N ASP A 472 -30.20 -53.83 -105.80
CA ASP A 472 -30.12 -53.59 -104.36
C ASP A 472 -31.52 -53.59 -103.67
N LEU A 473 -32.59 -53.54 -104.47
CA LEU A 473 -33.99 -53.60 -104.06
C LEU A 473 -34.61 -54.99 -104.35
N ALA A 474 -35.58 -55.41 -103.56
CA ALA A 474 -36.40 -56.60 -103.78
C ALA A 474 -37.89 -56.34 -103.47
N GLY A 475 -38.78 -57.09 -104.12
CA GLY A 475 -40.24 -56.92 -104.04
C GLY A 475 -40.81 -56.16 -105.25
N ASP A 476 -42.12 -55.93 -105.26
CA ASP A 476 -42.82 -55.29 -106.38
C ASP A 476 -43.09 -53.80 -106.11
N TYR A 477 -42.98 -53.00 -107.17
CA TYR A 477 -43.47 -51.63 -107.12
C TYR A 477 -44.99 -51.61 -106.86
N PRO A 478 -45.50 -50.63 -106.08
CA PRO A 478 -44.86 -49.37 -105.72
C PRO A 478 -44.00 -49.36 -104.45
N ALA A 479 -43.89 -50.45 -103.69
CA ALA A 479 -43.22 -50.46 -102.38
C ALA A 479 -42.12 -51.54 -102.25
N PRO A 480 -41.02 -51.46 -103.03
CA PRO A 480 -39.91 -52.40 -102.88
C PRO A 480 -39.13 -52.16 -101.58
N THR A 481 -38.51 -53.20 -101.04
CA THR A 481 -37.66 -53.17 -99.85
C THR A 481 -36.18 -53.18 -100.22
N VAL A 482 -35.32 -52.55 -99.41
CA VAL A 482 -33.86 -52.59 -99.59
C VAL A 482 -33.34 -53.87 -98.96
N THR A 483 -32.85 -54.80 -99.80
CA THR A 483 -32.30 -56.09 -99.33
C THR A 483 -30.78 -56.15 -99.43
N LYS A 484 -30.15 -55.24 -100.18
CA LYS A 484 -28.68 -55.13 -100.33
C LYS A 484 -28.25 -53.67 -100.41
N ILE A 485 -26.99 -53.40 -100.08
CA ILE A 485 -26.34 -52.11 -100.33
C ILE A 485 -25.00 -52.39 -101.01
N ARG A 486 -24.83 -51.92 -102.25
CA ARG A 486 -23.66 -52.18 -103.12
C ARG A 486 -23.41 -53.68 -103.32
N GLY A 487 -24.47 -54.47 -103.50
CA GLY A 487 -24.38 -55.92 -103.75
C GLY A 487 -24.18 -56.81 -102.52
N TYR A 488 -23.97 -56.24 -101.33
CA TYR A 488 -23.88 -57.00 -100.07
C TYR A 488 -25.22 -57.00 -99.34
N SER A 489 -25.60 -58.15 -98.78
CA SER A 489 -26.84 -58.33 -98.01
C SER A 489 -26.97 -57.28 -96.90
N PHE A 490 -28.18 -56.70 -96.77
CA PHE A 490 -28.55 -55.79 -95.70
C PHE A 490 -29.46 -56.54 -94.73
N ASN A 491 -28.99 -56.77 -93.50
CA ASN A 491 -29.73 -57.53 -92.50
C ASN A 491 -31.03 -56.79 -92.12
N ALA A 492 -32.17 -57.49 -92.17
CA ALA A 492 -33.50 -56.90 -91.98
C ALA A 492 -33.87 -56.65 -90.49
N GLY A 493 -33.00 -56.97 -89.54
CA GLY A 493 -33.21 -56.60 -88.13
C GLY A 493 -33.17 -55.09 -87.96
N ALA A 494 -34.27 -54.48 -87.51
CA ALA A 494 -34.32 -53.05 -87.25
C ALA A 494 -33.23 -52.65 -86.22
N PRO A 495 -32.38 -51.63 -86.49
CA PRO A 495 -31.43 -51.14 -85.50
C PRO A 495 -32.18 -50.64 -84.26
N SER A 496 -31.75 -51.02 -83.06
CA SER A 496 -32.19 -50.34 -81.84
C SER A 496 -31.59 -48.92 -81.77
N THR A 497 -32.16 -48.05 -80.95
CA THR A 497 -31.67 -46.68 -80.76
C THR A 497 -30.16 -46.67 -80.46
N GLY A 498 -29.39 -45.96 -81.29
CA GLY A 498 -27.94 -45.83 -81.17
C GLY A 498 -27.10 -46.83 -81.98
N MET A 499 -27.71 -47.84 -82.62
CA MET A 499 -27.01 -48.72 -83.57
C MET A 499 -26.98 -48.12 -84.97
N VAL A 500 -25.89 -48.35 -85.70
CA VAL A 500 -25.72 -47.99 -87.12
C VAL A 500 -25.42 -49.23 -87.96
N PRO A 501 -25.82 -49.27 -89.24
CA PRO A 501 -25.42 -50.35 -90.13
C PRO A 501 -23.90 -50.34 -90.34
N LYS A 502 -23.22 -51.42 -89.93
CA LYS A 502 -21.79 -51.62 -90.10
C LYS A 502 -21.53 -52.79 -91.02
N PHE A 503 -20.70 -52.60 -92.04
CA PHE A 503 -20.27 -53.67 -92.91
C PHE A 503 -19.26 -54.57 -92.18
N ASN A 504 -19.59 -55.85 -92.01
CA ASN A 504 -18.75 -56.84 -91.32
C ASN A 504 -17.86 -57.66 -92.26
N LEU A 505 -17.60 -57.14 -93.47
CA LEU A 505 -16.90 -57.78 -94.61
C LEU A 505 -17.75 -58.77 -95.42
N THR A 506 -18.90 -59.21 -94.92
CA THR A 506 -19.80 -60.14 -95.65
C THR A 506 -21.22 -59.60 -95.82
N GLU A 507 -21.71 -58.78 -94.91
CA GLU A 507 -23.03 -58.17 -94.91
C GLU A 507 -23.06 -56.87 -94.08
N TRP A 508 -24.12 -56.09 -94.25
CA TRP A 508 -24.41 -54.92 -93.42
C TRP A 508 -25.29 -55.35 -92.24
N VAL A 509 -24.75 -55.23 -91.03
CA VAL A 509 -25.43 -55.61 -89.78
C VAL A 509 -25.55 -54.41 -88.83
N PRO A 510 -26.67 -54.28 -88.08
CA PRO A 510 -26.76 -53.28 -87.01
C PRO A 510 -25.70 -53.53 -85.93
N SER A 511 -24.91 -52.51 -85.59
CA SER A 511 -23.92 -52.57 -84.51
C SER A 511 -23.84 -51.23 -83.81
N TYR A 512 -23.54 -51.23 -82.50
CA TYR A 512 -23.12 -50.01 -81.81
C TYR A 512 -21.73 -49.57 -82.31
N PHE A 513 -21.49 -48.27 -82.27
CA PHE A 513 -20.17 -47.69 -82.48
C PHE A 513 -19.31 -47.96 -81.25
N ASP A 514 -18.19 -48.66 -81.42
CA ASP A 514 -17.25 -48.96 -80.33
C ASP A 514 -16.09 -47.96 -80.38
N TYR A 515 -15.65 -47.44 -79.22
CA TYR A 515 -14.52 -46.51 -79.12
C TYR A 515 -13.22 -47.08 -79.70
N THR A 516 -13.09 -48.41 -79.76
CA THR A 516 -11.96 -49.07 -80.42
C THR A 516 -11.90 -48.79 -81.92
N GLN A 517 -12.99 -48.32 -82.53
CA GLN A 517 -13.12 -48.08 -83.97
C GLN A 517 -12.70 -46.67 -84.36
N ILE A 518 -12.39 -45.80 -83.39
CA ILE A 518 -11.88 -44.45 -83.66
C ILE A 518 -10.42 -44.55 -84.12
N ARG A 519 -10.19 -44.22 -85.39
CA ARG A 519 -8.87 -44.20 -86.02
C ARG A 519 -8.51 -42.78 -86.44
N ASN A 520 -7.22 -42.43 -86.33
CA ASN A 520 -6.71 -41.19 -86.91
C ASN A 520 -6.83 -41.26 -88.44
N SER A 521 -7.44 -40.25 -89.06
CA SER A 521 -7.72 -40.23 -90.51
C SER A 521 -6.47 -40.17 -91.39
N ALA A 522 -5.32 -39.75 -90.85
CA ALA A 522 -4.06 -39.65 -91.60
C ALA A 522 -3.17 -40.89 -91.45
N SER A 523 -3.18 -41.57 -90.30
CA SER A 523 -2.27 -42.69 -90.00
C SER A 523 -2.94 -44.05 -89.81
N GLY A 524 -4.28 -44.09 -89.67
CA GLY A 524 -5.04 -45.32 -89.44
C GLY A 524 -4.87 -45.93 -88.05
N VAL A 525 -4.09 -45.30 -87.17
CA VAL A 525 -3.80 -45.77 -85.79
C VAL A 525 -5.01 -45.58 -84.89
N GLN A 526 -5.24 -46.54 -83.99
CA GLN A 526 -6.29 -46.49 -82.98
C GLN A 526 -6.05 -45.37 -81.99
N GLN A 527 -7.03 -44.48 -81.80
CA GLN A 527 -6.83 -43.30 -80.96
C GLN A 527 -7.04 -43.55 -79.45
N ILE A 528 -7.72 -44.64 -79.08
CA ILE A 528 -7.99 -44.99 -77.67
C ILE A 528 -7.51 -46.42 -77.39
N PRO A 529 -6.67 -46.66 -76.35
CA PRO A 529 -6.14 -47.99 -76.02
C PRO A 529 -7.25 -49.01 -75.70
N THR A 530 -7.11 -50.25 -76.18
CA THR A 530 -8.12 -51.32 -76.04
C THR A 530 -8.35 -51.80 -74.61
N GLY A 531 -7.38 -51.61 -73.70
CA GLY A 531 -7.45 -52.07 -72.30
C GLY A 531 -8.01 -51.06 -71.29
N GLY A 532 -8.30 -49.82 -71.70
CA GLY A 532 -8.59 -48.73 -70.76
C GLY A 532 -7.40 -48.39 -69.86
N CYS A 533 -7.53 -47.37 -69.02
CA CYS A 533 -6.52 -47.06 -68.01
C CYS A 533 -6.83 -47.78 -66.70
N SER A 534 -5.79 -48.20 -65.98
CA SER A 534 -5.97 -48.75 -64.63
C SER A 534 -6.52 -47.69 -63.67
N ALA A 535 -7.04 -48.09 -62.49
CA ALA A 535 -7.64 -47.19 -61.51
C ALA A 535 -6.69 -46.05 -61.04
N SER A 536 -5.39 -46.23 -61.19
CA SER A 536 -4.35 -45.24 -60.84
C SER A 536 -3.82 -44.45 -62.05
N GLN A 537 -4.53 -44.49 -63.18
CA GLN A 537 -4.12 -43.87 -64.45
C GLN A 537 -5.25 -43.07 -65.09
N VAL A 538 -4.89 -42.05 -65.87
CA VAL A 538 -5.83 -41.21 -66.65
C VAL A 538 -5.40 -41.17 -68.12
N LEU A 539 -6.36 -41.02 -69.03
CA LEU A 539 -6.07 -40.80 -70.45
C LEU A 539 -5.48 -39.40 -70.65
N THR A 540 -4.25 -39.35 -71.15
CA THR A 540 -3.58 -38.12 -71.57
C THR A 540 -3.36 -38.15 -73.07
N TRP A 541 -3.62 -37.03 -73.76
CA TRP A 541 -3.32 -36.91 -75.19
C TRP A 541 -1.80 -36.87 -75.39
N ASP A 542 -1.26 -37.80 -76.18
CA ASP A 542 0.13 -37.76 -76.62
C ASP A 542 0.21 -37.23 -78.05
N ALA A 543 0.76 -36.03 -78.19
CA ALA A 543 0.91 -35.39 -79.50
C ALA A 543 1.90 -36.12 -80.42
N GLY A 544 2.85 -36.91 -79.86
CA GLY A 544 3.84 -37.66 -80.63
C GLY A 544 3.24 -38.86 -81.36
N SER A 545 2.36 -39.62 -80.70
CA SER A 545 1.64 -40.76 -81.28
C SER A 545 0.30 -40.39 -81.91
N GLY A 546 -0.23 -39.19 -81.63
CA GLY A 546 -1.54 -38.74 -82.13
C GLY A 546 -2.71 -39.56 -81.59
N ALA A 547 -2.56 -40.10 -80.38
CA ALA A 547 -3.50 -40.96 -79.68
C ALA A 547 -3.53 -40.64 -78.17
N PHE A 548 -4.56 -41.09 -77.47
CA PHE A 548 -4.59 -41.06 -76.01
C PHE A 548 -3.77 -42.22 -75.43
N VAL A 549 -2.99 -41.94 -74.40
CA VAL A 549 -2.19 -42.93 -73.65
C VAL A 549 -2.55 -42.88 -72.17
N CYS A 550 -2.40 -44.00 -71.47
CA CYS A 550 -2.63 -44.05 -70.02
C CYS A 550 -1.39 -43.57 -69.26
N SER A 551 -1.53 -42.47 -68.55
CA SER A 551 -0.51 -41.92 -67.65
C SER A 551 -0.91 -42.11 -66.20
N ASN A 552 0.05 -42.39 -65.32
CA ASN A 552 -0.21 -42.48 -63.88
C ASN A 552 -0.74 -41.15 -63.34
N ILE A 553 -1.71 -41.22 -62.44
CA ILE A 553 -2.18 -40.06 -61.67
C ILE A 553 -1.09 -39.74 -60.64
N SER A 554 -0.16 -38.87 -60.99
CA SER A 554 0.92 -38.42 -60.10
C SER A 554 0.97 -36.91 -60.05
N ILE A 555 0.92 -36.36 -58.84
CA ILE A 555 1.23 -34.95 -58.57
C ILE A 555 2.70 -34.90 -58.18
N LEU A 556 3.53 -34.18 -58.93
CA LEU A 556 4.92 -33.95 -58.55
C LEU A 556 4.96 -33.04 -57.31
N LEU A 557 5.91 -33.27 -56.40
CA LEU A 557 6.07 -32.45 -55.19
C LEU A 557 6.21 -30.94 -55.52
N ALA A 558 6.75 -30.60 -56.68
CA ALA A 558 6.87 -29.23 -57.18
C ALA A 558 5.55 -28.59 -57.64
N GLN A 559 4.50 -29.38 -57.91
CA GLN A 559 3.17 -28.90 -58.31
C GLN A 559 2.27 -28.59 -57.11
N ILE A 560 2.71 -28.91 -55.89
CA ILE A 560 2.09 -28.44 -54.64
C ILE A 560 2.65 -27.04 -54.36
N LEU A 561 2.22 -26.06 -55.14
CA LEU A 561 2.46 -24.65 -54.80
C LEU A 561 1.48 -24.27 -53.71
N ASP A 562 2.03 -23.85 -52.57
CA ASP A 562 1.35 -23.23 -51.42
C ASP A 562 0.94 -24.13 -50.24
N ARG A 563 1.82 -25.08 -49.84
CA ARG A 563 2.06 -25.36 -48.41
C ARG A 563 3.55 -25.62 -48.13
N GLY A 564 4.22 -24.56 -47.68
CA GLY A 564 5.54 -24.48 -47.05
C GLY A 564 6.45 -25.71 -47.14
N THR A 565 7.47 -25.61 -47.98
CA THR A 565 8.77 -26.22 -47.72
C THR A 565 9.35 -25.61 -46.46
N ALA A 566 9.23 -26.29 -45.32
CA ALA A 566 10.23 -26.20 -44.28
C ALA A 566 11.06 -27.49 -44.35
N ALA A 567 12.27 -27.35 -44.89
CA ALA A 567 13.32 -28.33 -44.70
C ALA A 567 13.53 -28.53 -43.19
N GLY A 568 13.33 -29.76 -42.73
CA GLY A 568 13.82 -30.20 -41.42
C GLY A 568 12.85 -30.05 -40.25
N LYS A 569 12.35 -31.23 -39.85
CA LYS A 569 11.96 -31.66 -38.49
C LYS A 569 10.49 -31.46 -38.08
N ASN A 570 9.73 -32.56 -38.19
CA ASN A 570 8.77 -32.96 -37.16
C ASN A 570 8.92 -34.45 -36.81
N PHE A 571 8.47 -34.77 -35.60
CA PHE A 571 8.73 -35.97 -34.79
C PHE A 571 8.25 -37.28 -35.42
N GLY A 572 9.00 -38.37 -35.14
CA GLY A 572 8.92 -39.70 -35.76
C GLY A 572 7.55 -40.40 -35.68
N VAL A 573 7.22 -41.35 -36.54
CA VAL A 573 8.06 -42.38 -37.20
C VAL A 573 7.67 -42.56 -38.68
N ALA A 574 8.69 -42.85 -39.50
CA ALA A 574 8.66 -43.08 -40.95
C ALA A 574 8.24 -41.88 -41.83
N ALA A 575 9.07 -41.58 -42.83
CA ALA A 575 8.84 -40.54 -43.81
C ALA A 575 7.53 -40.79 -44.57
N GLY A 576 6.57 -39.86 -44.50
CA GLY A 576 5.38 -39.89 -45.37
C GLY A 576 4.06 -39.50 -44.72
N ASN A 577 3.93 -39.48 -43.39
CA ASN A 577 2.68 -39.05 -42.78
C ASN A 577 2.68 -37.53 -42.55
N LEU A 578 1.93 -36.81 -43.38
CA LEU A 578 1.39 -35.51 -43.00
C LEU A 578 0.47 -35.73 -41.80
N VAL A 579 0.86 -35.26 -40.63
CA VAL A 579 -0.05 -35.16 -39.50
C VAL A 579 -1.04 -34.07 -39.84
N GLU A 580 -2.25 -34.44 -40.26
CA GLU A 580 -3.35 -33.50 -40.38
C GLU A 580 -3.61 -32.90 -39.01
N LEU A 581 -3.34 -31.60 -38.88
CA LEU A 581 -3.87 -30.84 -37.77
C LEU A 581 -5.39 -30.81 -37.95
N ASN A 582 -6.14 -31.13 -36.91
CA ASN A 582 -7.59 -31.02 -36.92
C ASN A 582 -8.03 -29.58 -37.27
N GLY A 583 -9.33 -29.36 -37.49
CA GLY A 583 -9.88 -28.04 -37.83
C GLY A 583 -9.58 -26.91 -36.83
N ALA A 584 -8.94 -27.20 -35.69
CA ALA A 584 -8.45 -26.26 -34.70
C ALA A 584 -6.91 -26.16 -34.63
N ALA A 585 -6.20 -26.60 -35.67
CA ALA A 585 -4.73 -26.62 -35.77
C ALA A 585 -4.02 -27.46 -34.68
N ARG A 586 -4.67 -28.52 -34.18
CA ARG A 586 -4.10 -29.44 -33.17
C ARG A 586 -3.85 -30.82 -33.77
N ILE A 587 -2.80 -31.50 -33.31
CA ILE A 587 -2.58 -32.93 -33.64
C ILE A 587 -3.71 -33.75 -33.00
N ASP A 588 -4.34 -34.65 -33.76
CA ASP A 588 -5.39 -35.53 -33.24
C ASP A 588 -4.85 -36.38 -32.07
N SER A 589 -5.60 -36.45 -30.97
CA SER A 589 -5.24 -37.23 -29.78
C SER A 589 -5.01 -38.72 -30.07
N GLY A 590 -5.64 -39.27 -31.12
CA GLY A 590 -5.42 -40.66 -31.55
C GLY A 590 -4.08 -40.90 -32.24
N LEU A 591 -3.39 -39.86 -32.70
CA LEU A 591 -2.05 -39.92 -33.31
C LEU A 591 -0.93 -39.68 -32.29
N LEU A 592 -1.27 -39.38 -31.04
CA LEU A 592 -0.33 -39.17 -29.95
C LEU A 592 -0.38 -40.37 -28.99
N GLU A 593 0.36 -41.44 -29.31
CA GLU A 593 0.62 -42.50 -28.35
C GLU A 593 1.50 -41.94 -27.22
N GLN A 594 0.84 -41.49 -26.14
CA GLN A 594 1.42 -40.93 -24.91
C GLN A 594 2.30 -39.67 -25.08
N ALA A 595 1.72 -38.53 -24.68
CA ALA A 595 2.41 -37.32 -24.20
C ALA A 595 3.74 -36.97 -24.90
N VAL A 596 3.65 -36.07 -25.89
CA VAL A 596 4.81 -35.34 -26.44
C VAL A 596 5.45 -34.50 -25.34
N VAL A 597 6.36 -35.12 -24.58
CA VAL A 597 7.75 -34.76 -24.21
C VAL A 597 8.23 -35.87 -23.25
N ARG A 598 8.31 -37.12 -23.74
CA ARG A 598 9.10 -38.17 -23.09
C ARG A 598 10.08 -38.74 -24.09
N ALA A 599 11.12 -37.96 -24.40
CA ALA A 599 12.36 -38.59 -24.79
C ALA A 599 12.92 -39.26 -23.53
N THR A 600 13.42 -40.48 -23.65
CA THR A 600 14.13 -41.26 -22.63
C THR A 600 15.48 -40.62 -22.23
N GLY A 601 15.52 -39.29 -22.09
CA GLY A 601 16.70 -38.43 -22.04
C GLY A 601 16.74 -37.42 -23.20
N ASN A 602 17.36 -36.25 -23.00
CA ASN A 602 17.58 -35.26 -24.06
C ASN A 602 18.80 -35.65 -24.91
N SER A 603 18.69 -36.73 -25.71
CA SER A 603 19.77 -37.22 -26.59
C SER A 603 19.97 -36.39 -27.88
N THR A 604 19.53 -35.13 -27.90
CA THR A 604 19.58 -34.27 -29.09
C THR A 604 20.94 -33.58 -29.29
N GLY A 605 21.90 -33.76 -28.38
CA GLY A 605 23.20 -33.09 -28.41
C GLY A 605 23.11 -31.56 -28.28
N SER A 606 21.94 -31.01 -27.96
CA SER A 606 21.65 -29.58 -27.82
C SER A 606 20.53 -29.34 -26.81
N SER A 607 20.41 -28.12 -26.28
CA SER A 607 19.31 -27.78 -25.37
C SER A 607 17.97 -27.84 -26.11
N MET A 608 16.98 -28.50 -25.53
CA MET A 608 15.61 -28.46 -26.02
C MET A 608 14.96 -27.16 -25.51
N THR A 609 14.55 -26.28 -26.41
CA THR A 609 13.89 -25.01 -26.08
C THR A 609 12.40 -25.11 -26.39
N ILE A 610 11.55 -24.86 -25.39
CA ILE A 610 10.08 -24.78 -25.52
C ILE A 610 9.67 -23.37 -25.11
N GLY A 611 9.04 -22.61 -26.00
CA GLY A 611 8.64 -21.22 -25.76
C GLY A 611 8.02 -20.57 -26.99
N SER A 612 7.72 -19.27 -26.90
CA SER A 612 7.31 -18.44 -28.04
C SER A 612 8.37 -17.38 -28.37
N ASN A 613 8.43 -16.97 -29.64
CA ASN A 613 9.29 -15.88 -30.13
C ASN A 613 8.49 -14.60 -30.45
N ASP A 614 7.17 -14.63 -30.28
CA ASP A 614 6.29 -13.47 -30.39
C ASP A 614 5.90 -12.94 -28.99
N ALA A 615 5.07 -11.91 -28.93
CA ALA A 615 4.63 -11.29 -27.68
C ALA A 615 3.50 -12.06 -26.98
N GLN A 616 3.39 -13.38 -27.17
CA GLN A 616 2.40 -14.22 -26.51
C GLN A 616 2.96 -14.93 -25.29
N ASP A 617 2.10 -15.17 -24.31
CA ASP A 617 2.44 -15.88 -23.08
C ASP A 617 2.57 -17.39 -23.34
N VAL A 618 3.44 -18.05 -22.59
CA VAL A 618 3.63 -19.51 -22.62
C VAL A 618 3.09 -20.10 -21.34
N SER A 619 2.14 -21.04 -21.42
CA SER A 619 1.53 -21.66 -20.23
C SER A 619 1.57 -23.18 -20.26
N LEU A 620 1.94 -23.79 -19.14
CA LEU A 620 1.77 -25.22 -18.86
C LEU A 620 0.43 -25.41 -18.16
N VAL A 621 -0.53 -26.01 -18.86
CA VAL A 621 -1.92 -26.13 -18.42
C VAL A 621 -2.23 -27.57 -18.02
N THR A 622 -2.87 -27.75 -16.88
CA THR A 622 -3.43 -29.05 -16.45
C THR A 622 -4.86 -28.84 -15.99
N SER A 623 -5.78 -29.71 -16.39
CA SER A 623 -7.20 -29.62 -16.03
C SER A 623 -7.83 -28.25 -16.35
N GLY A 624 -7.40 -27.60 -17.44
CA GLY A 624 -7.87 -26.27 -17.83
C GLY A 624 -7.26 -25.08 -17.06
N HIS A 625 -6.35 -25.33 -16.11
CA HIS A 625 -5.69 -24.28 -15.32
C HIS A 625 -4.19 -24.16 -15.65
N ALA A 626 -3.72 -22.95 -15.86
CA ALA A 626 -2.29 -22.68 -16.00
C ALA A 626 -1.58 -22.90 -14.65
N ARG A 627 -0.68 -23.90 -14.61
CA ARG A 627 0.15 -24.23 -13.45
C ARG A 627 1.44 -23.46 -13.44
N ILE A 628 2.02 -23.25 -14.62
CA ILE A 628 3.17 -22.39 -14.83
C ILE A 628 2.82 -21.49 -16.00
N SER A 629 2.89 -20.18 -15.80
CA SER A 629 2.71 -19.17 -16.83
C SER A 629 3.97 -18.33 -16.95
N VAL A 630 4.51 -18.22 -18.15
CA VAL A 630 5.58 -17.29 -18.48
C VAL A 630 4.96 -16.21 -19.35
N LEU A 631 4.80 -15.01 -18.80
CA LEU A 631 4.25 -13.89 -19.54
C LEU A 631 5.27 -13.39 -20.57
N SER A 632 4.77 -12.73 -21.61
CA SER A 632 5.59 -12.02 -22.62
C SER A 632 6.53 -10.97 -22.01
N THR A 633 6.23 -10.48 -20.80
CA THR A 633 7.09 -9.59 -20.00
C THR A 633 8.27 -10.31 -19.31
N GLY A 634 8.31 -11.64 -19.38
CA GLY A 634 9.28 -12.51 -18.73
C GLY A 634 8.95 -12.86 -17.27
N PHE A 635 7.74 -12.54 -16.80
CA PHE A 635 7.32 -12.86 -15.43
C PHE A 635 6.81 -14.31 -15.37
N VAL A 636 7.24 -15.04 -14.35
CA VAL A 636 6.89 -16.44 -14.16
C VAL A 636 5.94 -16.57 -12.98
N GLY A 637 4.75 -17.10 -13.23
CA GLY A 637 3.76 -17.42 -12.21
C GLY A 637 3.63 -18.93 -12.01
N ILE A 638 3.65 -19.40 -10.76
CA ILE A 638 3.34 -20.78 -10.39
C ILE A 638 2.00 -20.79 -9.65
N ASN A 639 1.01 -21.52 -10.21
CA ASN A 639 -0.42 -21.42 -9.86
C ASN A 639 -0.98 -20.00 -9.93
N LYS A 640 -0.29 -19.09 -10.63
CA LYS A 640 -0.65 -17.68 -10.76
C LYS A 640 -0.61 -17.29 -12.23
N ALA A 641 -1.78 -17.06 -12.82
CA ALA A 641 -1.87 -16.70 -14.25
C ALA A 641 -1.34 -15.28 -14.55
N ALA A 642 -1.48 -14.37 -13.58
CA ALA A 642 -1.03 -12.97 -13.69
C ALA A 642 -0.09 -12.63 -12.51
N PRO A 643 1.18 -13.05 -12.57
CA PRO A 643 2.17 -12.66 -11.57
C PRO A 643 2.47 -11.15 -11.63
N SER A 644 2.67 -10.56 -10.46
CA SER A 644 3.08 -9.18 -10.23
C SER A 644 4.59 -9.04 -10.01
N GLU A 645 5.28 -10.16 -9.79
CA GLU A 645 6.72 -10.26 -9.62
C GLU A 645 7.35 -11.14 -10.70
N ARG A 646 8.68 -11.01 -10.90
CA ARG A 646 9.41 -11.85 -11.88
C ARG A 646 9.25 -13.36 -11.64
N LEU A 647 9.12 -13.75 -10.37
CA LEU A 647 8.72 -15.08 -9.96
C LEU A 647 7.71 -14.94 -8.82
N GLU A 648 6.45 -15.26 -9.08
CA GLU A 648 5.39 -15.30 -8.06
C GLU A 648 4.85 -16.72 -7.94
N VAL A 649 4.85 -17.26 -6.72
CA VAL A 649 4.30 -18.58 -6.41
C VAL A 649 3.08 -18.37 -5.53
N ASP A 650 1.90 -18.73 -6.04
CA ASP A 650 0.69 -18.82 -5.22
C ASP A 650 0.67 -20.18 -4.50
N GLY A 651 1.30 -20.21 -3.32
CA GLY A 651 1.43 -21.40 -2.49
C GLY A 651 2.75 -21.46 -1.72
N ASN A 652 3.08 -22.66 -1.23
CA ASN A 652 4.29 -22.90 -0.46
C ASN A 652 5.50 -23.14 -1.37
N ILE A 653 6.66 -22.61 -0.99
CA ILE A 653 7.94 -22.87 -1.65
C ILE A 653 8.80 -23.76 -0.74
N LEU A 654 9.11 -24.98 -1.19
CA LEU A 654 10.10 -25.85 -0.57
C LEU A 654 11.38 -25.83 -1.42
N ALA A 655 12.43 -25.22 -0.90
CA ALA A 655 13.74 -25.20 -1.55
C ALA A 655 14.69 -26.17 -0.83
N SER A 656 15.24 -27.15 -1.55
CA SER A 656 16.21 -28.11 -1.00
C SER A 656 17.62 -27.52 -0.80
N GLY A 657 17.84 -26.29 -1.30
CA GLY A 657 19.10 -25.55 -1.19
C GLY A 657 18.89 -24.13 -0.66
N SER A 658 19.87 -23.26 -0.90
CA SER A 658 19.80 -21.87 -0.45
C SER A 658 18.92 -21.00 -1.38
N VAL A 659 17.96 -20.29 -0.79
CA VAL A 659 17.30 -19.15 -1.45
C VAL A 659 18.15 -17.90 -1.19
N ARG A 660 18.73 -17.32 -2.24
CA ARG A 660 19.55 -16.10 -2.16
C ARG A 660 18.79 -14.93 -2.77
N GLY A 661 18.64 -13.85 -2.02
CA GLY A 661 18.05 -12.59 -2.47
C GLY A 661 18.74 -11.41 -1.79
N GLN A 662 18.65 -10.23 -2.39
CA GLN A 662 19.18 -9.01 -1.77
C GLN A 662 18.38 -8.65 -0.50
N THR A 663 17.06 -8.87 -0.53
CA THR A 663 16.14 -8.65 0.59
C THR A 663 15.06 -9.73 0.58
N LEU A 664 14.71 -10.28 1.74
CA LEU A 664 13.56 -11.17 1.92
C LEU A 664 12.48 -10.43 2.73
N VAL A 665 11.42 -10.00 2.07
CA VAL A 665 10.30 -9.29 2.70
C VAL A 665 9.22 -10.30 3.07
N THR A 666 8.82 -10.31 4.34
CA THR A 666 7.69 -11.10 4.82
C THR A 666 6.52 -10.18 5.16
N THR A 667 5.36 -10.41 4.53
CA THR A 667 4.17 -9.59 4.73
C THR A 667 3.70 -9.67 6.19
N SER A 668 3.65 -8.52 6.88
CA SER A 668 3.35 -8.43 8.32
C SER A 668 2.27 -7.38 8.65
N ASP A 669 1.45 -7.00 7.66
CA ASP A 669 0.37 -5.99 7.79
C ASP A 669 -0.66 -6.40 8.86
N GLY A 670 -0.99 -5.49 9.77
CA GLY A 670 -1.94 -5.71 10.86
C GLY A 670 -3.36 -6.05 10.38
N ARG A 671 -3.77 -5.59 9.18
CA ARG A 671 -5.08 -5.91 8.59
C ARG A 671 -5.25 -7.38 8.22
N LEU A 672 -4.13 -8.08 8.00
CA LEU A 672 -4.12 -9.51 7.69
C LEU A 672 -4.09 -10.39 8.96
N LYS A 673 -4.08 -9.78 10.16
CA LYS A 673 -3.92 -10.48 11.44
C LYS A 673 -5.17 -10.33 12.30
N LYS A 674 -5.47 -11.37 13.08
CA LYS A 674 -6.53 -11.41 14.10
C LYS A 674 -5.98 -11.99 15.40
N ASN A 675 -6.61 -11.68 16.54
CA ASN A 675 -6.22 -12.18 17.87
C ASN A 675 -4.76 -11.87 18.25
N VAL A 676 -4.31 -10.63 17.98
CA VAL A 676 -2.94 -10.19 18.31
C VAL A 676 -2.75 -10.10 19.82
N ARG A 677 -1.82 -10.89 20.36
CA ARG A 677 -1.45 -10.95 21.78
C ARG A 677 0.07 -10.82 21.92
N GLY A 678 0.52 -10.40 23.11
CA GLY A 678 1.96 -10.37 23.43
C GLY A 678 2.58 -11.76 23.39
N VAL A 679 3.90 -11.82 23.20
CA VAL A 679 4.71 -13.05 23.23
C VAL A 679 5.63 -13.01 24.43
N GLU A 680 5.94 -14.18 24.99
CA GLU A 680 6.94 -14.28 26.06
C GLU A 680 8.33 -13.92 25.51
N GLY A 681 9.05 -13.05 26.22
CA GLY A 681 10.38 -12.60 25.85
C GLY A 681 11.48 -13.47 26.45
N LEU A 682 12.05 -13.02 27.57
CA LEU A 682 13.28 -13.56 28.14
C LEU A 682 13.12 -15.02 28.59
N ALA A 683 12.00 -15.35 29.23
CA ALA A 683 11.73 -16.69 29.72
C ALA A 683 11.67 -17.75 28.60
N LEU A 684 11.20 -17.38 27.42
CA LEU A 684 11.14 -18.25 26.25
C LEU A 684 12.52 -18.37 25.59
N ILE A 685 13.20 -17.25 25.34
CA ILE A 685 14.53 -17.23 24.72
C ILE A 685 15.56 -18.02 25.54
N LEU A 686 15.51 -17.94 26.88
CA LEU A 686 16.43 -18.67 27.76
C LEU A 686 16.29 -20.20 27.70
N LYS A 687 15.16 -20.73 27.19
CA LYS A 687 14.94 -22.17 27.02
C LYS A 687 15.47 -22.69 25.68
N LEU A 688 15.71 -21.82 24.71
CA LEU A 688 16.19 -22.21 23.38
C LEU A 688 17.71 -22.46 23.40
N GLN A 689 18.15 -23.46 22.65
CA GLN A 689 19.57 -23.84 22.56
C GLN A 689 20.07 -23.75 21.12
N GLY A 690 21.08 -22.90 20.90
CA GLY A 690 21.78 -22.83 19.62
C GLY A 690 22.84 -23.94 19.51
N HIS A 691 22.92 -24.56 18.34
CA HIS A 691 23.82 -25.67 18.04
C HIS A 691 24.66 -25.38 16.79
N ARG A 692 25.90 -25.85 16.79
CA ARG A 692 26.69 -26.01 15.57
C ARG A 692 26.55 -27.46 15.11
N PHE A 693 26.29 -27.68 13.84
CA PHE A 693 26.06 -29.01 13.29
C PHE A 693 26.65 -29.14 11.89
N THR A 694 26.70 -30.38 11.40
CA THR A 694 27.17 -30.71 10.07
C THR A 694 26.02 -31.37 9.30
N TRP A 695 25.72 -30.87 8.11
CA TRP A 695 24.66 -31.43 7.26
C TRP A 695 25.03 -32.85 6.81
N LYS A 696 24.09 -33.79 6.96
CA LYS A 696 24.29 -35.19 6.52
C LYS A 696 24.35 -35.33 5.00
N THR A 697 23.78 -34.38 4.26
CA THR A 697 23.66 -34.42 2.80
C THR A 697 24.95 -34.08 2.07
N ASP A 698 25.70 -33.09 2.55
CA ASP A 698 26.88 -32.55 1.87
C ASP A 698 28.10 -32.37 2.79
N GLY A 699 27.98 -32.69 4.09
CA GLY A 699 29.07 -32.56 5.06
C GLY A 699 29.40 -31.11 5.44
N ARG A 700 28.59 -30.13 5.05
CA ARG A 700 28.85 -28.72 5.35
C ARG A 700 28.55 -28.39 6.82
N GLU A 701 29.45 -27.68 7.49
CA GLU A 701 29.19 -27.13 8.82
C GLU A 701 28.27 -25.90 8.75
N ASP A 702 27.38 -25.80 9.74
CA ASP A 702 26.47 -24.66 9.90
C ASP A 702 26.10 -24.45 11.38
N ILE A 703 25.38 -23.37 11.67
CA ILE A 703 24.86 -23.05 13.00
C ILE A 703 23.34 -22.82 12.92
N GLY A 704 22.62 -23.21 13.96
CA GLY A 704 21.18 -23.02 14.02
C GLY A 704 20.55 -23.71 15.22
N PHE A 705 19.31 -24.15 15.06
CA PHE A 705 18.55 -24.87 16.09
C PHE A 705 18.23 -26.31 15.65
N ILE A 706 18.07 -27.20 16.62
CA ILE A 706 17.46 -28.51 16.41
C ILE A 706 15.93 -28.33 16.48
N ALA A 707 15.23 -28.62 15.38
CA ALA A 707 13.81 -28.31 15.26
C ALA A 707 12.95 -28.98 16.33
N GLN A 708 13.28 -30.21 16.73
CA GLN A 708 12.56 -30.97 17.76
C GLN A 708 12.70 -30.35 19.15
N GLU A 709 13.86 -29.77 19.47
CA GLU A 709 14.10 -29.08 20.75
C GLU A 709 13.33 -27.77 20.81
N VAL A 710 13.31 -27.02 19.69
CA VAL A 710 12.51 -25.80 19.59
C VAL A 710 11.02 -26.11 19.73
N GLU A 711 10.53 -27.17 19.07
CA GLU A 711 9.13 -27.60 19.16
C GLU A 711 8.69 -27.93 20.59
N ALA A 712 9.59 -28.50 21.40
CA ALA A 712 9.32 -28.79 22.80
C ALA A 712 9.19 -27.53 23.68
N VAL A 713 9.83 -26.42 23.28
CA VAL A 713 9.75 -25.12 23.97
C VAL A 713 8.57 -24.30 23.47
N ASP A 714 8.45 -24.15 22.15
CA ASP A 714 7.36 -23.45 21.48
C ASP A 714 7.07 -24.09 20.10
N PRO A 715 5.96 -24.86 19.97
CA PRO A 715 5.62 -25.54 18.73
C PRO A 715 5.25 -24.57 17.59
N ASP A 716 4.86 -23.33 17.88
CA ASP A 716 4.48 -22.36 16.85
C ASP A 716 5.68 -21.90 15.99
N LEU A 717 6.91 -22.10 16.49
CA LEU A 717 8.17 -21.80 15.81
C LEU A 717 8.64 -22.90 14.85
N VAL A 718 7.94 -24.03 14.75
CA VAL A 718 8.33 -25.18 13.91
C VAL A 718 7.25 -25.49 12.87
N VAL A 719 7.68 -25.90 11.68
CA VAL A 719 6.80 -26.44 10.62
C VAL A 719 7.20 -27.88 10.38
N THR A 720 6.22 -28.77 10.30
CA THR A 720 6.45 -30.16 9.89
C THR A 720 5.88 -30.35 8.49
N SER A 721 6.74 -30.76 7.55
CA SER A 721 6.37 -31.12 6.18
C SER A 721 5.63 -32.47 6.14
N GLU A 722 4.98 -32.76 5.01
CA GLU A 722 4.20 -34.00 4.82
C GLU A 722 5.05 -35.28 4.91
N ASP A 723 6.34 -35.18 4.55
CA ASP A 723 7.34 -36.25 4.70
C ASP A 723 7.87 -36.42 6.14
N GLY A 724 7.38 -35.61 7.09
CA GLY A 724 7.81 -35.58 8.49
C GLY A 724 9.04 -34.73 8.77
N THR A 725 9.63 -34.07 7.76
CA THR A 725 10.78 -33.19 7.95
C THR A 725 10.36 -31.93 8.73
N LYS A 726 11.10 -31.59 9.79
CA LYS A 726 10.82 -30.41 10.62
C LYS A 726 11.76 -29.25 10.27
N GLY A 727 11.20 -28.05 10.13
CA GLY A 727 11.93 -26.81 9.88
C GLY A 727 11.59 -25.72 10.89
N VAL A 728 12.54 -24.85 11.22
CA VAL A 728 12.37 -23.76 12.20
C VAL A 728 12.05 -22.44 11.50
N LYS A 729 11.07 -21.70 12.00
CA LYS A 729 10.69 -20.35 11.55
C LYS A 729 11.64 -19.30 12.15
N TYR A 730 12.89 -19.25 11.69
CA TYR A 730 13.91 -18.35 12.24
C TYR A 730 13.49 -16.88 12.33
N ALA A 731 12.79 -16.35 11.31
CA ALA A 731 12.30 -14.97 11.31
C ALA A 731 11.32 -14.67 12.46
N ASN A 732 10.60 -15.69 12.94
CA ASN A 732 9.60 -15.53 14.00
C ASN A 732 10.24 -15.46 15.39
N VAL A 733 11.48 -15.97 15.57
CA VAL A 733 12.23 -15.89 16.83
C VAL A 733 12.59 -14.45 17.20
N VAL A 734 12.62 -13.54 16.22
CA VAL A 734 12.96 -12.12 16.42
C VAL A 734 11.96 -11.41 17.34
N ALA A 735 10.67 -11.74 17.28
CA ALA A 735 9.67 -11.10 18.14
C ALA A 735 9.89 -11.39 19.64
N PRO A 736 10.03 -12.67 20.07
CA PRO A 736 10.47 -13.00 21.43
C PRO A 736 11.81 -12.36 21.81
N LEU A 737 12.77 -12.26 20.88
CA LEU A 737 14.07 -11.63 21.15
C LEU A 737 13.95 -10.13 21.47
N VAL A 738 13.05 -9.42 20.78
CA VAL A 738 12.75 -8.01 21.07
C VAL A 738 12.13 -7.85 22.45
N GLU A 739 11.14 -8.68 22.80
CA GLU A 739 10.54 -8.63 24.14
C GLU A 739 11.54 -9.02 25.23
N SER A 740 12.39 -10.03 24.98
CA SER A 740 13.51 -10.38 25.87
C SER A 740 14.47 -9.22 26.11
N THR A 741 14.75 -8.42 25.08
CA THR A 741 15.64 -7.26 25.20
C THR A 741 15.00 -6.14 26.03
N LYS A 742 13.69 -5.90 25.85
CA LYS A 742 12.94 -4.93 26.66
C LYS A 742 12.88 -5.35 28.13
N GLU A 743 12.61 -6.63 28.39
CA GLU A 743 12.61 -7.21 29.74
C GLU A 743 13.99 -7.07 30.39
N LEU A 744 15.06 -7.43 29.68
CA LEU A 744 16.44 -7.30 30.17
C LEU A 744 16.80 -5.83 30.46
N TYR A 745 16.41 -4.90 29.59
CA TYR A 745 16.61 -3.47 29.83
C TYR A 745 15.88 -2.98 31.08
N GLY A 746 14.65 -3.45 31.30
CA GLY A 746 13.90 -3.18 32.52
C GLY A 746 14.64 -3.65 33.77
N LEU A 747 15.16 -4.88 33.76
CA LEU A 747 15.98 -5.42 34.86
C LEU A 747 17.25 -4.59 35.11
N CYS A 748 17.94 -4.17 34.05
CA CYS A 748 19.12 -3.30 34.18
C CYS A 748 18.79 -1.94 34.80
N GLN A 749 17.68 -1.32 34.42
CA GLN A 749 17.24 -0.05 35.00
C GLN A 749 16.86 -0.19 36.47
N MET A 750 16.17 -1.28 36.82
CA MET A 750 15.87 -1.59 38.22
C MET A 750 17.16 -1.77 39.03
N ALA A 751 18.12 -2.56 38.54
CA ALA A 751 19.42 -2.76 39.20
C ALA A 751 20.21 -1.45 39.36
N LYS A 752 20.20 -0.58 38.34
CA LYS A 752 20.81 0.75 38.41
C LYS A 752 20.17 1.62 39.50
N SER A 753 18.83 1.69 39.53
CA SER A 753 18.11 2.48 40.55
C SER A 753 18.38 2.00 41.98
N GLN A 754 18.51 0.69 42.19
CA GLN A 754 18.89 0.11 43.48
C GLN A 754 20.31 0.51 43.86
N THR A 755 21.24 0.51 42.91
CA THR A 755 22.63 0.92 43.14
C THR A 755 22.73 2.39 43.52
N GLU A 756 22.02 3.28 42.82
CA GLU A 756 21.99 4.72 43.14
C GLU A 756 21.35 4.99 44.50
N ARG A 757 20.29 4.25 44.86
CA ARG A 757 19.68 4.33 46.19
C ARG A 757 20.68 3.94 47.28
N LEU A 758 21.35 2.81 47.10
CA LEU A 758 22.37 2.35 48.04
C LEU A 758 23.52 3.38 48.14
N GLN A 759 23.98 3.95 47.03
CA GLN A 759 25.01 4.99 47.05
C GLN A 759 24.57 6.24 47.84
N ARG A 760 23.31 6.68 47.72
CA ARG A 760 22.76 7.79 48.52
C ARG A 760 22.70 7.45 50.01
N GLU A 761 22.16 6.28 50.36
CA GLU A 761 22.10 5.81 51.76
C GLU A 761 23.51 5.75 52.38
N TRP A 762 24.50 5.28 51.61
CA TRP A 762 25.90 5.27 52.04
C TRP A 762 26.50 6.67 52.20
N ALA A 763 26.23 7.60 51.28
CA ALA A 763 26.72 8.98 51.34
C ALA A 763 26.16 9.73 52.57
N GLU A 764 24.87 9.56 52.86
CA GLU A 764 24.24 10.12 54.06
C GLU A 764 24.88 9.57 55.33
N LYS A 765 25.06 8.25 55.40
CA LYS A 765 25.69 7.60 56.56
C LYS A 765 27.13 8.06 56.76
N PHE A 766 27.88 8.26 55.67
CA PHE A 766 29.25 8.75 55.73
C PHE A 766 29.31 10.19 56.22
N SER A 767 28.46 11.09 55.70
CA SER A 767 28.38 12.48 56.15
C SER A 767 27.99 12.59 57.64
N ARG A 768 27.07 11.74 58.10
CA ARG A 768 26.70 11.67 59.51
C ARG A 768 27.88 11.24 60.39
N LEU A 769 28.60 10.18 59.98
CA LEU A 769 29.80 9.72 60.69
C LEU A 769 30.92 10.77 60.70
N GLU A 770 31.11 11.52 59.61
CA GLU A 770 32.08 12.62 59.57
C GLU A 770 31.69 13.77 60.48
N GLY A 771 30.39 14.10 60.56
CA GLY A 771 29.84 15.08 61.49
C GLY A 771 30.06 14.68 62.95
N GLU A 772 29.74 13.43 63.30
CA GLU A 772 30.00 12.86 64.63
C GLU A 772 31.50 12.89 64.95
N ARG A 773 32.36 12.44 64.03
CA ARG A 773 33.82 12.47 64.23
C ARG A 773 34.38 13.89 64.38
N ARG A 774 33.79 14.88 63.71
CA ARG A 774 34.18 16.30 63.84
C ARG A 774 33.75 16.86 65.19
N ALA A 775 32.56 16.52 65.67
CA ALA A 775 32.07 16.92 66.99
C ALA A 775 32.92 16.31 68.11
N ASP A 776 33.23 15.01 68.01
CA ASP A 776 34.11 14.32 68.96
C ASP A 776 35.50 14.95 69.00
N ARG A 777 36.05 15.32 67.84
CA ARG A 777 37.35 15.98 67.75
C ARG A 777 37.33 17.38 68.37
N ALA A 778 36.27 18.16 68.15
CA ALA A 778 36.11 19.46 68.80
C ALA A 778 35.97 19.33 70.33
N GLN A 779 35.27 18.31 70.82
CA GLN A 779 35.21 18.00 72.26
C GLN A 779 36.59 17.62 72.81
N LEU A 780 37.38 16.83 72.06
CA LEU A 780 38.73 16.46 72.45
C LEU A 780 39.67 17.67 72.53
N ASP A 781 39.60 18.58 71.56
CA ASP A 781 40.39 19.82 71.57
C ASP A 781 39.99 20.72 72.76
N ALA A 782 38.68 20.88 73.01
CA ALA A 782 38.19 21.63 74.17
C ALA A 782 38.60 21.00 75.51
N MET A 783 38.61 19.67 75.60
CA MET A 783 39.11 18.94 76.77
C MET A 783 40.61 19.19 76.96
N THR A 784 41.37 19.17 75.86
CA THR A 784 42.82 19.43 75.86
C THR A 784 43.13 20.86 76.36
N ASP A 785 42.39 21.86 75.88
CA ASP A 785 42.53 23.24 76.36
C ASP A 785 42.16 23.40 77.84
N LYS A 786 41.16 22.63 78.31
CA LYS A 786 40.79 22.61 79.73
C LYS A 786 41.89 21.99 80.59
N VAL A 787 42.48 20.87 80.14
CA VAL A 787 43.63 20.24 80.81
C VAL A 787 44.80 21.22 80.88
N ARG A 788 45.13 21.90 79.78
CA ARG A 788 46.20 22.91 79.76
C ARG A 788 45.97 24.05 80.76
N ARG A 789 44.76 24.61 80.82
CA ARG A 789 44.42 25.64 81.83
C ARG A 789 44.58 25.12 83.26
N LEU A 790 44.13 23.90 83.53
CA LEU A 790 44.30 23.27 84.84
C LEU A 790 45.77 22.99 85.18
N GLU A 791 46.61 22.71 84.19
CA GLU A 791 48.06 22.56 84.38
C GLU A 791 48.71 23.92 84.70
N ASP A 792 48.35 24.99 83.97
CA ASP A 792 48.82 26.35 84.21
C ASP A 792 48.39 26.85 85.62
N ASP A 793 47.13 26.61 86.00
CA ASP A 793 46.60 26.95 87.34
C ASP A 793 47.33 26.15 88.44
N ASN A 794 47.58 24.85 88.23
CA ASN A 794 48.36 24.04 89.17
C ASN A 794 49.82 24.52 89.30
N GLN A 795 50.44 24.95 88.19
CA GLN A 795 51.78 25.55 88.25
C GLN A 795 51.75 26.86 89.05
N GLN A 796 50.74 27.70 88.85
CA GLN A 796 50.59 28.93 89.60
C GLN A 796 50.40 28.66 91.10
N LEU A 797 49.49 27.75 91.47
CA LEU A 797 49.29 27.35 92.86
C LEU A 797 50.56 26.81 93.51
N ARG A 798 51.39 26.05 92.78
CA ARG A 798 52.70 25.61 93.28
C ARG A 798 53.63 26.78 93.56
N ARG A 799 53.69 27.77 92.66
CA ARG A 799 54.47 29.01 92.87
C ARG A 799 53.98 29.78 94.10
N ASP A 800 52.68 29.97 94.24
CA ASP A 800 52.08 30.70 95.36
C ASP A 800 52.34 29.98 96.69
N VAL A 801 52.23 28.64 96.72
CA VAL A 801 52.57 27.83 97.90
C VAL A 801 54.05 27.97 98.27
N ASP A 802 54.95 27.99 97.30
CA ASP A 802 56.38 28.16 97.56
C ASP A 802 56.72 29.60 98.02
N GLU A 803 56.04 30.62 97.50
CA GLU A 803 56.13 32.00 97.97
C GLU A 803 55.60 32.16 99.41
N LEU A 804 54.47 31.52 99.72
CA LEU A 804 53.91 31.46 101.07
C LEU A 804 54.86 30.77 102.05
N LYS A 805 55.49 29.65 101.66
CA LYS A 805 56.51 29.00 102.50
C LYS A 805 57.70 29.91 102.77
N GLU A 806 58.16 30.69 101.79
CA GLU A 806 59.27 31.63 101.97
C GLU A 806 58.89 32.84 102.83
N THR A 807 57.68 33.38 102.69
CA THR A 807 57.18 34.43 103.60
C THR A 807 57.01 33.92 105.03
N LEU A 808 56.53 32.69 105.21
CA LEU A 808 56.38 32.07 106.54
C LEU A 808 57.75 31.81 107.19
N LYS A 809 58.76 31.40 106.42
CA LYS A 809 60.16 31.32 106.87
C LYS A 809 60.72 32.69 107.28
N ARG A 810 60.34 33.77 106.59
CA ARG A 810 60.76 35.14 106.96
C ARG A 810 60.08 35.63 108.24
N LEU A 811 58.81 35.30 108.46
CA LEU A 811 58.07 35.64 109.68
C LEU A 811 58.50 34.83 110.91
N ALA A 812 59.08 33.64 110.71
CA ALA A 812 59.61 32.79 111.78
C ALA A 812 61.04 33.19 112.24
N ARG A 813 61.67 34.19 111.60
CA ARG A 813 62.93 34.81 112.01
C ARG A 813 62.65 36.17 112.62
#